data_AF-A0A661S703-F1
#
_entry.id   AF-A0A661S703-F1
#
_cell.length_a   1.000
_cell.length_b   1.000
_cell.length_c   1.000
_cell.angle_alpha   90.00
_cell.angle_beta   90.00
_cell.angle_gamma   90.00
#
_symmetry.space_group_name_H-M   'P 1'
#
loop_
_entity.id
_entity.type
_entity.pdbx_description
1 polymer ?
#
loop_
_entity_poly.entity_id
_entity_poly.type
_entity_poly.pdbx_seq_one_letter_code
_entity_poly.pdbx_strand_id
1 'polypeptide(L)'
;MEQSSQIPSLPALALQYGTINKEQFTLLNRLYSLKLKDGHTPGFDKLLLSEKFATQYQVGLLKLIREYIIIKKRGEEFGKIAIEKGFATQKDVDKALEDQKNEFKRAKIRKLIGDILVESRVITTKQKNAILKQQTFLDTQAEKIFASYPSNELDQKNDSQNDPQIKKDINLSGYEKQFLQIMVLDKEFAASVIEKNMASEREVKIAQKVQEEAFEEEKKIRILGDIMVELNYLTENQKNLILKEQERIEKIDEIAPEPVIRVRISPDQMEALIQIKKKKKSIHLQDVKQALESSGIRYGVYPDAILQCNLDMENTEFIAAKQDFSLELIKAKRAFYHFDTSLIDTEIKKKGATLVEQRIGGDTYLKKDLFGNNIEQTKGHDFTFKCASGTRLSKDNTKAFAGKTGFPSLSIERKLYIHPAINVLENADLKYGPLEMYANINISGVLTGAYPVTAGEIIAREIRGAHIEAIGSVRSKIGITDSIISAQGDIHARYLHNCKIETFGNVYIKNEIIDSKVFCSGKIDSAQCRVVSSTLYGKNGIELAGVGNSKTKGCVLGAGTEHHILEKTRQINIEIKNISQQLDELKEKRDTQGHFAKKTFQKMIELKIFHDRAKDKKRKLSYEFKKRKESLKKEKLINIVTLINNFEKRIESSIFSLKELN
;
A
#
# COMPACT_ATOMS: atom_id res chain seq x y z
N MET A 1 -31.66 -17.38 35.81
CA MET A 1 -30.31 -17.20 36.37
C MET A 1 -29.53 -18.43 35.97
N GLU A 2 -28.73 -18.39 34.91
CA GLU A 2 -27.84 -19.50 34.54
C GLU A 2 -26.90 -19.04 33.42
N GLN A 3 -25.65 -19.52 33.48
CA GLN A 3 -24.45 -19.08 32.75
C GLN A 3 -23.71 -17.87 33.35
N SER A 4 -23.19 -18.04 34.57
CA SER A 4 -22.06 -17.25 35.05
C SER A 4 -20.83 -17.55 34.18
N SER A 5 -20.61 -16.72 33.16
CA SER A 5 -19.53 -16.88 32.20
C SER A 5 -18.17 -16.56 32.85
N GLN A 6 -17.47 -17.56 33.37
CA GLN A 6 -16.15 -17.38 33.97
C GLN A 6 -15.13 -16.85 32.94
N ILE A 7 -14.28 -15.91 33.36
CA ILE A 7 -13.15 -15.41 32.56
C ILE A 7 -12.10 -16.53 32.49
N PRO A 8 -11.68 -16.97 31.29
CA PRO A 8 -10.75 -18.11 31.17
C PRO A 8 -9.40 -17.79 31.79
N SER A 9 -8.86 -18.75 32.55
CA SER A 9 -7.54 -18.63 33.18
C SER A 9 -6.42 -18.67 32.14
N LEU A 10 -5.27 -18.07 32.46
CA LEU A 10 -4.14 -18.00 31.54
C LEU A 10 -3.60 -19.39 31.11
N PRO A 11 -3.55 -20.40 31.99
CA PRO A 11 -3.26 -21.79 31.61
C PRO A 11 -4.33 -22.43 30.72
N ALA A 12 -5.61 -22.13 30.95
CA ALA A 12 -6.70 -22.67 30.13
C ALA A 12 -6.63 -22.11 28.70
N LEU A 13 -6.29 -20.82 28.55
CA LEU A 13 -6.01 -20.21 27.25
C LEU A 13 -4.76 -20.85 26.61
N ALA A 14 -3.69 -21.06 27.39
CA ALA A 14 -2.48 -21.70 26.88
C ALA A 14 -2.75 -23.13 26.35
N LEU A 15 -3.61 -23.91 27.01
CA LEU A 15 -4.04 -25.23 26.54
C LEU A 15 -4.95 -25.12 25.31
N GLN A 16 -5.91 -24.20 25.34
CA GLN A 16 -6.88 -23.98 24.26
C GLN A 16 -6.20 -23.54 22.95
N TYR A 17 -5.15 -22.73 23.05
CA TYR A 17 -4.39 -22.23 21.90
C TYR A 17 -3.12 -23.06 21.62
N GLY A 18 -2.95 -24.23 22.26
CA GLY A 18 -1.85 -25.15 21.97
C GLY A 18 -0.46 -24.66 22.37
N THR A 19 -0.36 -23.61 23.18
CA THR A 19 0.91 -23.12 23.75
C THR A 19 1.51 -24.16 24.70
N ILE A 20 0.67 -24.92 25.39
CA ILE A 20 1.06 -26.04 26.26
C ILE A 20 0.22 -27.28 25.93
N ASN A 21 0.80 -28.46 26.10
CA ASN A 21 0.08 -29.73 25.95
C ASN A 21 -0.68 -30.11 27.24
N LYS A 22 -1.49 -31.18 27.18
CA LYS A 22 -2.30 -31.63 28.33
C LYS A 22 -1.44 -32.02 29.55
N GLU A 23 -0.26 -32.60 29.33
CA GLU A 23 0.68 -33.00 30.38
C GLU A 23 1.37 -31.81 31.05
N GLN A 24 1.75 -30.80 30.26
CA GLN A 24 2.29 -29.53 30.75
C GLN A 24 1.23 -28.73 31.50
N PHE A 25 -0.02 -28.78 31.06
CA PHE A 25 -1.15 -28.14 31.77
C PHE A 25 -1.39 -28.77 33.15
N THR A 26 -1.39 -30.10 33.27
CA THR A 26 -1.53 -30.77 34.57
C THR A 26 -0.34 -30.50 35.48
N LEU A 27 0.89 -30.50 34.93
CA LEU A 27 2.11 -30.19 35.67
C LEU A 27 2.14 -28.73 36.15
N LEU A 28 1.71 -27.78 35.32
CA LEU A 28 1.62 -26.35 35.68
C LEU A 28 0.63 -26.12 36.84
N ASN A 29 -0.53 -26.77 36.80
CA ASN A 29 -1.53 -26.68 37.87
C ASN A 29 -1.05 -27.34 39.17
N ARG A 30 -0.28 -28.43 39.08
CA ARG A 30 0.36 -29.10 40.23
C ARG A 30 1.46 -28.25 40.85
N LEU A 31 2.29 -27.59 40.04
CA LEU A 31 3.31 -26.66 40.52
C LEU A 31 2.70 -25.42 41.18
N TYR A 32 1.57 -24.93 40.64
CA TYR A 32 0.83 -23.83 41.23
C TYR A 32 0.26 -24.20 42.61
N SER A 33 -0.34 -25.39 42.76
CA SER A 33 -0.89 -25.85 44.04
C SER A 33 0.18 -26.16 45.09
N LEU A 34 1.36 -26.62 44.69
CA LEU A 34 2.51 -26.80 45.59
C LEU A 34 3.05 -25.46 46.10
N LYS A 35 3.27 -24.48 45.22
CA LYS A 35 3.78 -23.15 45.62
C LYS A 35 2.80 -22.37 46.48
N LEU A 36 1.48 -22.60 46.30
CA LEU A 36 0.43 -22.09 47.18
C LEU A 36 0.53 -22.61 48.61
N LYS A 37 0.91 -23.88 48.81
CA LYS A 37 1.10 -24.48 50.14
C LYS A 37 2.34 -23.94 50.85
N ASP A 38 3.35 -23.51 50.10
CA ASP A 38 4.58 -22.89 50.61
C ASP A 38 4.42 -21.37 50.86
N GLY A 39 3.20 -20.84 50.87
CA GLY A 39 2.92 -19.42 51.13
C GLY A 39 3.24 -18.46 49.98
N HIS A 40 3.56 -18.98 48.79
CA HIS A 40 3.89 -18.18 47.60
C HIS A 40 2.70 -18.14 46.61
N THR A 41 2.38 -16.97 46.08
CA THR A 41 1.34 -16.78 45.04
C THR A 41 1.99 -16.42 43.69
N PRO A 42 2.72 -17.34 43.04
CA PRO A 42 3.30 -17.05 41.74
C PRO A 42 2.19 -16.92 40.68
N GLY A 43 2.21 -15.85 39.90
CA GLY A 43 1.34 -15.73 38.73
C GLY A 43 1.65 -16.81 37.69
N PHE A 44 0.63 -17.34 37.01
CA PHE A 44 0.79 -18.34 35.96
C PHE A 44 1.68 -17.88 34.81
N ASP A 45 1.79 -16.57 34.59
CA ASP A 45 2.72 -15.97 33.63
C ASP A 45 4.18 -16.23 34.01
N LYS A 46 4.54 -16.09 35.29
CA LYS A 46 5.89 -16.39 35.78
C LYS A 46 6.22 -17.88 35.72
N LEU A 47 5.22 -18.74 35.97
CA LEU A 47 5.39 -20.20 35.89
C LEU A 47 5.57 -20.68 34.45
N LEU A 48 4.82 -20.13 33.49
CA LEU A 48 4.98 -20.46 32.08
C LEU A 48 6.37 -20.09 31.54
N LEU A 49 6.93 -18.98 32.02
CA LEU A 49 8.27 -18.53 31.65
C LEU A 49 9.37 -19.32 32.37
N SER A 50 9.21 -19.60 33.67
CA SER A 50 10.24 -20.31 34.45
C SER A 50 10.44 -21.74 33.98
N GLU A 51 9.35 -22.43 33.62
CA GLU A 51 9.39 -23.80 33.11
C GLU A 51 9.67 -23.89 31.61
N LYS A 52 9.92 -22.75 30.94
CA LYS A 52 10.09 -22.64 29.47
C LYS A 52 8.93 -23.24 28.67
N PHE A 53 7.73 -23.25 29.24
CA PHE A 53 6.52 -23.73 28.57
C PHE A 53 5.95 -22.72 27.58
N ALA A 54 6.25 -21.43 27.78
CA ALA A 54 5.93 -20.39 26.82
C ALA A 54 7.03 -19.31 26.76
N THR A 55 7.20 -18.67 25.60
CA THR A 55 8.10 -17.50 25.45
C THR A 55 7.45 -16.23 26.02
N GLN A 56 8.25 -15.18 26.24
CA GLN A 56 7.76 -13.86 26.67
C GLN A 56 6.70 -13.31 25.69
N TYR A 57 6.91 -13.55 24.39
CA TYR A 57 5.97 -13.22 23.33
C TYR A 57 4.66 -14.00 23.45
N GLN A 58 4.72 -15.33 23.63
CA GLN A 58 3.53 -16.18 23.78
C GLN A 58 2.71 -15.81 25.04
N VAL A 59 3.38 -15.53 26.16
CA VAL A 59 2.72 -15.05 27.39
C VAL A 59 2.11 -13.66 27.20
N GLY A 60 2.80 -12.77 26.49
CA GLY A 60 2.27 -11.44 26.13
C GLY A 60 1.01 -11.53 25.27
N LEU A 61 0.99 -12.45 24.30
CA LEU A 61 -0.16 -12.72 23.45
C LEU A 61 -1.35 -13.31 24.23
N LEU A 62 -1.11 -14.28 25.12
CA LEU A 62 -2.14 -14.85 25.97
C LEU A 62 -2.76 -13.81 26.92
N LYS A 63 -1.97 -12.87 27.44
CA LYS A 63 -2.46 -11.73 28.22
C LYS A 63 -3.34 -10.81 27.39
N LEU A 64 -2.92 -10.48 26.16
CA LEU A 64 -3.70 -9.68 25.20
C LEU A 64 -5.03 -10.34 24.84
N ILE A 65 -5.02 -11.65 24.58
CA ILE A 65 -6.24 -12.43 24.29
C ILE A 65 -7.19 -12.42 25.49
N ARG A 66 -6.66 -12.63 26.70
CA ARG A 66 -7.45 -12.58 27.94
C ARG A 66 -8.07 -11.19 28.15
N GLU A 67 -7.29 -10.13 27.95
CA GLU A 67 -7.75 -8.74 28.05
C GLU A 67 -8.83 -8.42 27.01
N TYR A 68 -8.68 -8.90 25.77
CA TYR A 68 -9.71 -8.77 24.74
C TYR A 68 -11.01 -9.49 25.14
N ILE A 69 -10.93 -10.71 25.67
CA ILE A 69 -12.11 -11.46 26.14
C ILE A 69 -12.82 -10.69 27.27
N ILE A 70 -12.07 -10.07 28.19
CA ILE A 70 -12.63 -9.24 29.27
C ILE A 70 -13.31 -7.99 28.70
N ILE A 71 -12.66 -7.28 27.78
CA ILE A 71 -13.22 -6.07 27.15
C ILE A 71 -14.47 -6.42 26.34
N LYS A 72 -14.45 -7.54 25.60
CA LYS A 72 -15.57 -8.02 24.81
C LYS A 72 -16.77 -8.35 25.69
N LYS A 73 -16.57 -9.09 26.79
CA LYS A 73 -17.66 -9.40 27.74
C LYS A 73 -18.27 -8.14 28.35
N ARG A 74 -17.42 -7.20 28.80
CA ARG A 74 -17.88 -5.91 29.31
C ARG A 74 -18.60 -5.08 28.24
N GLY A 75 -18.21 -5.22 26.98
CA GLY A 75 -18.86 -4.59 25.83
C GLY A 75 -20.23 -5.21 25.52
N GLU A 76 -20.35 -6.53 25.62
CA GLU A 76 -21.62 -7.26 25.45
C GLU A 76 -22.62 -6.89 26.56
N GLU A 77 -22.17 -6.79 27.82
CA GLU A 77 -22.98 -6.29 28.94
C GLU A 77 -23.42 -4.83 28.74
N PHE A 78 -22.50 -3.97 28.31
CA PHE A 78 -22.80 -2.58 27.99
C PHE A 78 -23.87 -2.48 26.88
N GLY A 79 -23.76 -3.31 25.85
CA GLY A 79 -24.72 -3.42 24.76
C GLY A 79 -26.11 -3.85 25.23
N LYS A 80 -26.18 -4.85 26.13
CA LYS A 80 -27.45 -5.29 26.74
C LYS A 80 -28.14 -4.15 27.50
N ILE A 81 -27.39 -3.43 28.34
CA ILE A 81 -27.93 -2.29 29.11
C ILE A 81 -28.37 -1.15 28.16
N ALA A 82 -27.66 -0.93 27.05
CA ALA A 82 -28.03 0.07 26.05
C ALA A 82 -29.35 -0.27 25.34
N ILE A 83 -29.60 -1.55 25.06
CA ILE A 83 -30.84 -2.05 24.46
C ILE A 83 -31.99 -1.97 25.46
N GLU A 84 -31.79 -2.41 26.70
CA GLU A 84 -32.81 -2.35 27.77
C GLU A 84 -33.31 -0.93 28.03
N LYS A 85 -32.44 0.08 27.87
CA LYS A 85 -32.79 1.49 28.02
C LYS A 85 -33.37 2.13 26.75
N GLY A 86 -33.45 1.39 25.65
CA GLY A 86 -33.90 1.91 24.35
C GLY A 86 -32.93 2.94 23.74
N PHE A 87 -31.65 2.92 24.12
CA PHE A 87 -30.64 3.84 23.58
C PHE A 87 -29.98 3.32 22.29
N ALA A 88 -29.98 2.01 22.06
CA ALA A 88 -29.43 1.40 20.86
C ALA A 88 -30.27 0.17 20.45
N THR A 89 -30.29 -0.17 19.16
CA THR A 89 -30.89 -1.43 18.70
C THR A 89 -29.88 -2.58 18.74
N GLN A 90 -30.35 -3.83 18.70
CA GLN A 90 -29.47 -5.00 18.60
C GLN A 90 -28.50 -4.89 17.42
N LYS A 91 -28.97 -4.37 16.26
CA LYS A 91 -28.14 -4.16 15.07
C LYS A 91 -27.03 -3.13 15.29
N ASP A 92 -27.29 -2.08 16.06
CA ASP A 92 -26.29 -1.05 16.34
C ASP A 92 -25.20 -1.56 17.28
N VAL A 93 -25.59 -2.39 18.26
CA VAL A 93 -24.66 -3.05 19.18
C VAL A 93 -23.80 -4.07 18.45
N ASP A 94 -24.39 -4.89 17.59
CA ASP A 94 -23.65 -5.89 16.81
C ASP A 94 -22.62 -5.23 15.88
N LYS A 95 -23.01 -4.14 15.22
CA LYS A 95 -22.10 -3.33 14.39
C LYS A 95 -20.97 -2.70 15.21
N ALA A 96 -21.28 -2.17 16.40
CA ALA A 96 -20.26 -1.60 17.28
C ALA A 96 -19.29 -2.65 17.84
N LEU A 97 -19.75 -3.88 18.11
CA LEU A 97 -18.90 -5.02 18.47
C LEU A 97 -17.99 -5.45 17.31
N GLU A 98 -18.50 -5.40 16.07
CA GLU A 98 -17.72 -5.72 14.87
C GLU A 98 -16.66 -4.65 14.57
N ASP A 99 -17.00 -3.37 14.74
CA ASP A 99 -16.06 -2.25 14.63
C ASP A 99 -14.98 -2.33 15.73
N GLN A 100 -15.36 -2.65 16.97
CA GLN A 100 -14.41 -2.88 18.08
C GLN A 100 -13.43 -4.00 17.76
N LYS A 101 -13.91 -5.10 17.19
CA LYS A 101 -13.09 -6.23 16.75
C LYS A 101 -12.13 -5.83 15.63
N ASN A 102 -12.60 -5.04 14.66
CA ASN A 102 -11.79 -4.57 13.52
C ASN A 102 -10.70 -3.58 13.96
N GLU A 103 -10.98 -2.68 14.89
CA GLU A 103 -10.00 -1.73 15.43
C GLU A 103 -8.96 -2.42 16.32
N PHE A 104 -9.36 -3.40 17.13
CA PHE A 104 -8.43 -4.22 17.89
C PHE A 104 -7.45 -4.96 16.96
N LYS A 105 -7.94 -5.53 15.85
CA LYS A 105 -7.12 -6.20 14.83
C LYS A 105 -6.13 -5.26 14.13
N ARG A 106 -6.57 -4.07 13.73
CA ARG A 106 -5.76 -3.15 12.92
C ARG A 106 -4.67 -2.45 13.73
N ALA A 107 -5.01 -1.99 14.93
CA ALA A 107 -4.19 -1.05 15.68
C ALA A 107 -3.78 -1.52 17.08
N LYS A 108 -4.25 -2.69 17.55
CA LYS A 108 -4.14 -3.13 18.95
C LYS A 108 -4.69 -2.08 19.95
N ILE A 109 -5.54 -1.17 19.47
CA ILE A 109 -6.12 -0.07 20.24
C ILE A 109 -7.35 -0.59 20.98
N ARG A 110 -7.39 -0.31 22.29
CA ARG A 110 -8.44 -0.73 23.22
C ARG A 110 -9.59 0.28 23.22
N LYS A 111 -10.37 0.34 22.14
CA LYS A 111 -11.57 1.18 22.10
C LYS A 111 -12.73 0.46 22.80
N LEU A 112 -13.44 1.19 23.68
CA LEU A 112 -14.61 0.68 24.38
C LEU A 112 -15.83 0.81 23.47
N ILE A 113 -16.76 -0.14 23.56
CA ILE A 113 -17.98 -0.11 22.74
C ILE A 113 -18.80 1.16 22.96
N GLY A 114 -18.79 1.72 24.17
CA GLY A 114 -19.47 2.97 24.48
C GLY A 114 -18.89 4.19 23.77
N ASP A 115 -17.60 4.17 23.42
CA ASP A 115 -16.98 5.21 22.58
C ASP A 115 -17.36 5.03 21.11
N ILE A 116 -17.38 3.80 20.63
CA ILE A 116 -17.76 3.46 19.25
C ILE A 116 -19.23 3.81 18.98
N LEU A 117 -20.13 3.57 19.94
CA LEU A 117 -21.54 3.95 19.86
C LEU A 117 -21.76 5.47 19.90
N VAL A 118 -20.84 6.23 20.52
CA VAL A 118 -20.86 7.70 20.49
C VAL A 118 -20.30 8.24 19.17
N GLU A 119 -19.19 7.68 18.69
CA GLU A 119 -18.56 8.04 17.40
C GLU A 119 -19.52 7.79 16.22
N SER A 120 -20.26 6.68 16.27
CA SER A 120 -21.30 6.33 15.28
C SER A 120 -22.62 7.09 15.46
N ARG A 121 -22.70 8.01 16.43
CA ARG A 121 -23.88 8.84 16.75
C ARG A 121 -25.13 8.05 17.16
N VAL A 122 -24.97 6.79 17.57
CA VAL A 122 -26.07 5.95 18.06
C VAL A 122 -26.50 6.39 19.47
N ILE A 123 -25.53 6.70 20.34
CA ILE A 123 -25.79 7.18 21.70
C ILE A 123 -25.05 8.50 21.97
N THR A 124 -25.56 9.30 22.90
CA THR A 124 -24.89 10.51 23.39
C THR A 124 -23.88 10.20 24.50
N THR A 125 -22.92 11.10 24.72
CA THR A 125 -21.97 11.03 25.84
C THR A 125 -22.66 10.97 27.21
N LYS A 126 -23.82 11.62 27.36
CA LYS A 126 -24.66 11.55 28.56
C LYS A 126 -25.26 10.16 28.76
N GLN A 127 -25.79 9.54 27.69
CA GLN A 127 -26.34 8.18 27.73
C GLN A 127 -25.26 7.13 27.98
N LYS A 128 -24.08 7.28 27.36
CA LYS A 128 -22.89 6.46 27.64
C LYS A 128 -22.55 6.46 29.14
N ASN A 129 -22.45 7.63 29.75
CA ASN A 129 -22.13 7.76 31.18
C ASN A 129 -23.22 7.19 32.10
N ALA A 130 -24.49 7.21 31.67
CA ALA A 130 -25.60 6.61 32.40
C ALA A 130 -25.60 5.07 32.34
N ILE A 131 -25.14 4.48 31.23
CA ILE A 131 -24.94 3.03 31.10
C ILE A 131 -23.75 2.59 31.95
N LEU A 132 -22.61 3.32 31.89
CA LEU A 132 -21.41 2.99 32.68
C LEU A 132 -21.68 3.01 34.19
N LYS A 133 -22.44 3.99 34.69
CA LYS A 133 -22.83 4.05 36.12
C LYS A 133 -23.64 2.81 36.54
N GLN A 134 -24.51 2.31 35.67
CA GLN A 134 -25.32 1.13 35.95
C GLN A 134 -24.50 -0.15 35.86
N GLN A 135 -23.58 -0.27 34.90
CA GLN A 135 -22.64 -1.38 34.81
C GLN A 135 -21.78 -1.45 36.09
N THR A 136 -21.22 -0.33 36.56
CA THR A 136 -20.43 -0.29 37.80
C THR A 136 -21.25 -0.60 39.05
N PHE A 137 -22.56 -0.27 39.06
CA PHE A 137 -23.46 -0.57 40.17
C PHE A 137 -23.85 -2.05 40.22
N LEU A 138 -24.07 -2.68 39.05
CA LEU A 138 -24.35 -4.11 38.94
C LEU A 138 -23.11 -4.96 39.27
N ASP A 139 -21.93 -4.53 38.83
CA ASP A 139 -20.65 -5.18 39.17
C ASP A 139 -20.38 -5.16 40.68
N THR A 140 -20.62 -4.01 41.34
CA THR A 140 -20.42 -3.89 42.80
C THR A 140 -21.47 -4.61 43.63
N GLN A 141 -22.69 -4.81 43.12
CA GLN A 141 -23.68 -5.69 43.76
C GLN A 141 -23.34 -7.17 43.56
N ALA A 142 -22.87 -7.57 42.38
CA ALA A 142 -22.40 -8.93 42.13
C ALA A 142 -21.22 -9.29 43.05
N GLU A 143 -20.21 -8.41 43.16
CA GLU A 143 -19.07 -8.61 44.08
C GLU A 143 -19.49 -8.77 45.55
N LYS A 144 -20.50 -8.02 46.01
CA LYS A 144 -21.06 -8.16 47.36
C LYS A 144 -21.83 -9.47 47.58
N ILE A 145 -22.51 -9.98 46.55
CA ILE A 145 -23.21 -11.27 46.57
C ILE A 145 -22.20 -12.44 46.57
N PHE A 146 -21.09 -12.31 45.83
CA PHE A 146 -20.01 -13.29 45.84
C PHE A 146 -19.16 -13.25 47.13
N ALA A 147 -19.06 -12.10 47.80
CA ALA A 147 -18.40 -11.99 49.11
C ALA A 147 -19.22 -12.57 50.28
N SER A 148 -20.53 -12.83 50.10
CA SER A 148 -21.40 -13.40 51.14
C SER A 148 -21.46 -14.93 51.16
N TYR A 149 -20.73 -15.63 50.30
CA TYR A 149 -20.57 -17.09 50.38
C TYR A 149 -19.24 -17.42 51.07
N PRO A 150 -19.24 -18.12 52.23
CA PRO A 150 -18.01 -18.57 52.85
C PRO A 150 -17.38 -19.64 51.96
N SER A 151 -16.20 -19.35 51.42
CA SER A 151 -15.37 -20.29 50.68
C SER A 151 -14.75 -21.30 51.64
N ASN A 152 -15.50 -22.32 52.02
CA ASN A 152 -14.98 -23.57 52.58
C ASN A 152 -15.76 -24.72 51.95
N GLU A 153 -15.02 -25.67 51.41
CA GLU A 153 -15.47 -26.96 50.85
C GLU A 153 -16.28 -26.87 49.54
N LEU A 154 -15.61 -27.22 48.43
CA LEU A 154 -16.13 -28.08 47.35
C LEU A 154 -15.00 -28.33 46.34
N ASP A 155 -13.92 -28.96 46.81
CA ASP A 155 -12.95 -29.66 45.97
C ASP A 155 -12.91 -31.11 46.45
N GLN A 156 -13.92 -31.89 46.07
CA GLN A 156 -13.86 -33.34 45.88
C GLN A 156 -15.22 -33.88 45.42
N LYS A 157 -15.18 -34.72 44.37
CA LYS A 157 -16.26 -35.42 43.66
C LYS A 157 -16.94 -34.63 42.54
N ASN A 158 -16.44 -34.84 41.32
CA ASN A 158 -17.12 -35.67 40.33
C ASN A 158 -16.17 -36.03 39.20
N ASP A 159 -15.62 -37.24 39.30
CA ASP A 159 -15.18 -37.99 38.13
C ASP A 159 -16.40 -38.29 37.25
N SER A 160 -16.15 -38.34 35.93
CA SER A 160 -16.95 -39.06 34.93
C SER A 160 -18.44 -38.71 34.85
N GLN A 161 -18.77 -37.81 33.94
CA GLN A 161 -19.84 -38.07 32.95
C GLN A 161 -19.66 -37.16 31.74
N ASN A 162 -19.62 -37.79 30.58
CA ASN A 162 -19.72 -37.15 29.27
C ASN A 162 -20.95 -36.25 29.22
N ASP A 163 -20.77 -34.96 28.88
CA ASP A 163 -21.83 -34.22 28.22
C ASP A 163 -21.28 -33.43 27.02
N PRO A 164 -21.55 -33.88 25.77
CA PRO A 164 -20.95 -33.36 24.54
C PRO A 164 -21.69 -32.14 23.98
N GLN A 165 -21.83 -31.05 24.77
CA GLN A 165 -22.54 -29.84 24.31
C GLN A 165 -21.89 -28.48 24.65
N ILE A 166 -20.55 -28.41 24.72
CA ILE A 166 -19.83 -27.12 24.58
C ILE A 166 -19.08 -27.10 23.25
N LYS A 167 -19.85 -27.12 22.16
CA LYS A 167 -19.40 -26.72 20.82
C LYS A 167 -20.37 -25.64 20.33
N LYS A 168 -19.79 -24.55 19.79
CA LYS A 168 -20.39 -23.32 19.23
C LYS A 168 -20.45 -22.15 20.22
N ASP A 169 -19.91 -20.95 19.99
CA ASP A 169 -19.20 -20.39 18.85
C ASP A 169 -18.27 -19.26 19.36
N ILE A 170 -16.96 -19.41 19.16
CA ILE A 170 -16.03 -18.26 19.08
C ILE A 170 -15.40 -18.37 17.70
N ASN A 171 -15.99 -17.66 16.73
CA ASN A 171 -15.54 -17.68 15.34
C ASN A 171 -14.13 -17.05 15.21
N LEU A 172 -13.13 -17.91 15.01
CA LEU A 172 -11.73 -17.61 14.69
C LEU A 172 -11.60 -16.91 13.33
N SER A 173 -10.62 -16.01 13.21
CA SER A 173 -10.15 -15.50 11.91
C SER A 173 -9.26 -16.55 11.22
N GLY A 174 -9.33 -16.71 9.89
CA GLY A 174 -8.48 -17.65 9.14
C GLY A 174 -6.97 -17.41 9.35
N TYR A 175 -6.59 -16.16 9.57
CA TYR A 175 -5.21 -15.73 9.86
C TYR A 175 -4.68 -16.22 11.22
N GLU A 176 -5.55 -16.30 12.25
CA GLU A 176 -5.17 -16.72 13.61
C GLU A 176 -4.94 -18.24 13.67
N LYS A 177 -5.69 -19.01 12.87
CA LYS A 177 -5.46 -20.45 12.69
C LYS A 177 -4.15 -20.74 11.96
N GLN A 178 -3.87 -20.00 10.88
CA GLN A 178 -2.62 -20.15 10.11
C GLN A 178 -1.39 -19.81 10.97
N PHE A 179 -1.48 -18.76 11.79
CA PHE A 179 -0.39 -18.34 12.67
C PHE A 179 -0.04 -19.39 13.75
N LEU A 180 -1.05 -19.95 14.42
CA LEU A 180 -0.86 -20.98 15.45
C LEU A 180 -0.31 -22.28 14.84
N GLN A 181 -0.75 -22.62 13.64
CA GLN A 181 -0.25 -23.79 12.91
C GLN A 181 1.22 -23.62 12.52
N ILE A 182 1.64 -22.42 12.11
CA ILE A 182 3.04 -22.12 11.78
C ILE A 182 3.94 -22.22 13.02
N MET A 183 3.48 -21.76 14.19
CA MET A 183 4.27 -21.82 15.42
C MET A 183 4.51 -23.23 15.97
N VAL A 184 3.51 -24.11 15.86
CA VAL A 184 3.68 -25.53 16.25
C VAL A 184 4.73 -26.19 15.34
N LEU A 185 4.63 -25.93 14.03
CA LEU A 185 5.55 -26.46 13.03
C LEU A 185 6.96 -25.86 13.14
N ASP A 186 7.11 -24.60 13.55
CA ASP A 186 8.42 -23.97 13.76
C ASP A 186 9.12 -24.49 15.03
N LYS A 187 8.36 -24.93 16.03
CA LYS A 187 8.91 -25.60 17.22
C LYS A 187 9.45 -27.00 16.89
N GLU A 188 8.72 -27.74 16.06
CA GLU A 188 9.17 -29.03 15.53
C GLU A 188 10.39 -28.84 14.61
N PHE A 189 10.38 -27.81 13.77
CA PHE A 189 11.49 -27.50 12.85
C PHE A 189 12.75 -27.18 13.64
N ALA A 190 12.65 -26.32 14.67
CA ALA A 190 13.73 -26.00 15.58
C ALA A 190 14.32 -27.24 16.27
N ALA A 191 13.46 -28.17 16.72
CA ALA A 191 13.90 -29.42 17.32
C ALA A 191 14.68 -30.30 16.33
N SER A 192 14.16 -30.48 15.10
CA SER A 192 14.81 -31.29 14.06
C SER A 192 16.12 -30.68 13.56
N VAL A 193 16.23 -29.36 13.46
CA VAL A 193 17.48 -28.66 13.09
C VAL A 193 18.59 -28.93 14.13
N ILE A 194 18.23 -28.92 15.42
CA ILE A 194 19.17 -29.16 16.53
C ILE A 194 19.56 -30.64 16.60
N GLU A 195 18.58 -31.54 16.52
CA GLU A 195 18.80 -33.00 16.60
C GLU A 195 19.73 -33.50 15.48
N LYS A 196 19.64 -32.89 14.30
CA LYS A 196 20.45 -33.23 13.13
C LYS A 196 21.77 -32.48 13.04
N ASN A 197 22.16 -31.73 14.07
CA ASN A 197 23.36 -30.88 14.10
C ASN A 197 23.46 -29.93 12.89
N MET A 198 22.32 -29.47 12.35
CA MET A 198 22.30 -28.55 11.21
C MET A 198 22.47 -27.09 11.64
N ALA A 199 22.03 -26.74 12.85
CA ALA A 199 22.35 -25.48 13.52
C ALA A 199 22.35 -25.67 15.05
N SER A 200 23.03 -24.78 15.76
CA SER A 200 23.12 -24.79 17.22
C SER A 200 21.87 -24.19 17.89
N GLU A 201 21.64 -24.55 19.16
CA GLU A 201 20.55 -23.99 19.98
C GLU A 201 20.63 -22.45 20.10
N ARG A 202 21.84 -21.88 19.96
CA ARG A 202 22.05 -20.42 19.94
C ARG A 202 21.57 -19.79 18.65
N GLU A 203 21.86 -20.40 17.50
CA GLU A 203 21.46 -19.89 16.17
C GLU A 203 19.94 -19.98 15.97
N VAL A 204 19.32 -21.05 16.45
CA VAL A 204 17.85 -21.20 16.46
C VAL A 204 17.18 -20.11 17.31
N LYS A 205 17.73 -19.79 18.49
CA LYS A 205 17.19 -18.71 19.34
C LYS A 205 17.33 -17.32 18.69
N ILE A 206 18.42 -17.08 17.96
CA ILE A 206 18.60 -15.83 17.21
C ILE A 206 17.56 -15.73 16.10
N ALA A 207 17.35 -16.81 15.33
CA ALA A 207 16.35 -16.83 14.26
C ALA A 207 14.91 -16.66 14.80
N GLN A 208 14.60 -17.26 15.95
CA GLN A 208 13.31 -17.06 16.63
C GLN A 208 13.12 -15.61 17.08
N LYS A 209 14.16 -14.95 17.58
CA LYS A 209 14.09 -13.54 17.97
C LYS A 209 13.86 -12.62 16.77
N VAL A 210 14.52 -12.89 15.63
CA VAL A 210 14.30 -12.16 14.37
C VAL A 210 12.88 -12.40 13.83
N GLN A 211 12.33 -13.60 14.01
CA GLN A 211 10.94 -13.93 13.69
C GLN A 211 9.96 -13.14 14.56
N GLU A 212 10.24 -13.02 15.86
CA GLU A 212 9.46 -12.22 16.82
C GLU A 212 9.50 -10.72 16.45
N GLU A 213 10.68 -10.16 16.18
CA GLU A 213 10.86 -8.75 15.78
C GLU A 213 10.13 -8.43 14.46
N ALA A 214 10.27 -9.29 13.44
CA ALA A 214 9.59 -9.12 12.15
C ALA A 214 8.06 -9.16 12.28
N PHE A 215 7.53 -9.91 13.24
CA PHE A 215 6.10 -9.93 13.52
C PHE A 215 5.64 -8.68 14.27
N GLU A 216 6.42 -8.21 15.25
CA GLU A 216 6.08 -7.05 16.08
C GLU A 216 6.11 -5.74 15.29
N GLU A 217 7.12 -5.57 14.42
CA GLU A 217 7.34 -4.33 13.67
C GLU A 217 6.64 -4.33 12.30
N GLU A 218 6.73 -5.43 11.54
CA GLU A 218 6.24 -5.48 10.15
C GLU A 218 4.88 -6.15 9.99
N LYS A 219 4.33 -6.77 11.05
CA LYS A 219 3.09 -7.56 11.03
C LYS A 219 3.09 -8.69 10.00
N LYS A 220 4.26 -9.20 9.60
CA LYS A 220 4.40 -10.33 8.66
C LYS A 220 4.67 -11.63 9.40
N ILE A 221 3.99 -12.70 8.98
CA ILE A 221 4.29 -14.05 9.46
C ILE A 221 5.36 -14.64 8.54
N ARG A 222 6.55 -14.83 9.08
CA ARG A 222 7.69 -15.43 8.37
C ARG A 222 7.93 -16.83 8.94
N ILE A 223 8.31 -17.78 8.09
CA ILE A 223 8.61 -19.16 8.51
C ILE A 223 10.03 -19.19 9.08
N LEU A 224 10.24 -19.90 10.20
CA LEU A 224 11.54 -19.97 10.86
C LEU A 224 12.65 -20.49 9.92
N GLY A 225 12.34 -21.48 9.09
CA GLY A 225 13.28 -22.04 8.12
C GLY A 225 13.78 -21.04 7.06
N ASP A 226 12.96 -20.09 6.63
CA ASP A 226 13.39 -19.06 5.66
C ASP A 226 14.30 -18.03 6.33
N ILE A 227 13.99 -17.65 7.58
CA ILE A 227 14.83 -16.76 8.39
C ILE A 227 16.21 -17.39 8.64
N MET A 228 16.25 -18.69 8.94
CA MET A 228 17.51 -19.40 9.15
C MET A 228 18.36 -19.51 7.87
N VAL A 229 17.73 -19.59 6.68
CA VAL A 229 18.44 -19.53 5.40
C VAL A 229 18.96 -18.12 5.14
N GLU A 230 18.17 -17.08 5.40
CA GLU A 230 18.60 -15.69 5.23
C GLU A 230 19.76 -15.30 6.17
N LEU A 231 19.78 -15.84 7.38
CA LEU A 231 20.87 -15.64 8.35
C LEU A 231 22.09 -16.53 8.08
N ASN A 232 22.11 -17.30 6.97
CA ASN A 232 23.14 -18.29 6.61
C ASN A 232 23.36 -19.39 7.65
N TYR A 233 22.38 -19.69 8.51
CA TYR A 233 22.42 -20.80 9.46
C TYR A 233 21.95 -22.13 8.84
N LEU A 234 21.24 -22.07 7.71
CA LEU A 234 20.81 -23.24 6.94
C LEU A 234 20.98 -23.02 5.44
N THR A 235 21.21 -24.10 4.68
CA THR A 235 21.09 -24.09 3.22
C THR A 235 19.67 -24.41 2.77
N GLU A 236 19.27 -23.99 1.55
CA GLU A 236 17.95 -24.33 1.00
C GLU A 236 17.70 -25.85 0.96
N ASN A 237 18.74 -26.65 0.71
CA ASN A 237 18.65 -28.11 0.70
C ASN A 237 18.37 -28.68 2.09
N GLN A 238 19.04 -28.17 3.14
CA GLN A 238 18.80 -28.60 4.52
C GLN A 238 17.41 -28.19 5.01
N LYS A 239 16.95 -26.98 4.67
CA LYS A 239 15.59 -26.52 4.94
C LYS A 239 14.56 -27.45 4.30
N ASN A 240 14.73 -27.78 3.01
CA ASN A 240 13.79 -28.61 2.27
C ASN A 240 13.75 -30.06 2.79
N LEU A 241 14.85 -30.57 3.37
CA LEU A 241 14.91 -31.91 3.96
C LEU A 241 14.06 -32.00 5.23
N ILE A 242 14.14 -31.00 6.10
CA ILE A 242 13.33 -30.93 7.34
C ILE A 242 11.86 -30.67 7.01
N LEU A 243 11.58 -29.79 6.03
CA LEU A 243 10.20 -29.53 5.57
C LEU A 243 9.52 -30.77 4.96
N LYS A 244 10.29 -31.70 4.37
CA LYS A 244 9.77 -33.00 3.90
C LYS A 244 9.35 -33.92 5.04
N GLU A 245 10.10 -33.94 6.14
CA GLU A 245 9.82 -34.80 7.30
C GLU A 245 8.65 -34.31 8.15
N GLN A 246 8.31 -33.02 8.10
CA GLN A 246 7.14 -32.44 8.75
C GLN A 246 5.81 -32.72 8.01
N GLU A 247 5.79 -33.64 7.03
CA GLU A 247 4.66 -33.94 6.14
C GLU A 247 4.04 -32.71 5.46
N ARG A 248 4.76 -31.57 5.39
CA ARG A 248 4.31 -30.36 4.66
C ARG A 248 4.24 -30.57 3.14
N ILE A 249 4.69 -31.72 2.63
CA ILE A 249 4.72 -32.08 1.21
C ILE A 249 3.81 -33.28 0.88
N GLU A 250 3.21 -33.98 1.87
CA GLU A 250 2.25 -35.07 1.61
C GLU A 250 0.81 -34.55 1.41
N LYS A 251 0.69 -33.63 0.44
CA LYS A 251 -0.50 -33.36 -0.38
C LYS A 251 -0.13 -32.52 -1.62
N ILE A 252 1.11 -32.66 -2.10
CA ILE A 252 1.60 -32.00 -3.32
C ILE A 252 2.03 -33.02 -4.38
N ASP A 253 2.14 -34.32 -4.06
CA ASP A 253 2.47 -35.36 -5.05
C ASP A 253 1.28 -35.86 -5.89
N GLU A 254 0.11 -35.21 -5.78
CA GLU A 254 -0.94 -35.22 -6.83
C GLU A 254 -1.19 -33.82 -7.43
N ILE A 255 -0.32 -32.85 -7.18
CA ILE A 255 -0.31 -31.62 -7.96
C ILE A 255 0.77 -31.79 -9.02
N ALA A 256 0.32 -31.87 -10.27
CA ALA A 256 1.14 -31.87 -11.47
C ALA A 256 2.41 -31.01 -11.28
N PRO A 257 3.57 -31.45 -11.84
CA PRO A 257 4.82 -30.72 -11.71
C PRO A 257 4.56 -29.23 -11.92
N GLU A 258 4.96 -28.38 -10.96
CA GLU A 258 4.64 -26.95 -11.01
C GLU A 258 4.80 -26.45 -12.45
N PRO A 259 3.74 -25.90 -13.06
CA PRO A 259 3.75 -25.69 -14.48
C PRO A 259 4.92 -24.75 -14.82
N VAL A 260 5.72 -25.18 -15.82
CA VAL A 260 6.89 -24.43 -16.33
C VAL A 260 6.49 -22.99 -16.68
N ILE A 261 5.23 -22.83 -17.08
CA ILE A 261 4.56 -21.59 -17.43
C ILE A 261 3.51 -21.31 -16.36
N ARG A 262 3.71 -20.26 -15.56
CA ARG A 262 2.68 -19.79 -14.61
C ARG A 262 1.86 -18.69 -15.26
N VAL A 263 0.55 -18.86 -15.31
CA VAL A 263 -0.39 -17.83 -15.77
C VAL A 263 -0.94 -17.09 -14.55
N ARG A 264 -0.73 -15.77 -14.50
CA ARG A 264 -1.31 -14.87 -13.50
C ARG A 264 -2.40 -14.04 -14.15
N ILE A 265 -3.58 -14.06 -13.56
CA ILE A 265 -4.73 -13.28 -14.03
C ILE A 265 -4.86 -12.07 -13.12
N SER A 266 -5.07 -10.90 -13.72
CA SER A 266 -5.26 -9.66 -12.99
C SER A 266 -6.51 -9.70 -12.10
N PRO A 267 -6.58 -8.93 -10.99
CA PRO A 267 -7.73 -8.93 -10.09
C PRO A 267 -9.06 -8.57 -10.76
N ASP A 268 -9.01 -7.78 -11.83
CA ASP A 268 -10.16 -7.40 -12.66
C ASP A 268 -10.52 -8.44 -13.73
N GLN A 269 -9.78 -9.55 -13.84
CA GLN A 269 -9.99 -10.65 -14.80
C GLN A 269 -9.86 -10.24 -16.27
N MET A 270 -9.02 -9.24 -16.52
CA MET A 270 -8.91 -8.52 -17.80
C MET A 270 -7.60 -8.73 -18.53
N GLU A 271 -6.56 -9.11 -17.81
CA GLU A 271 -5.23 -9.34 -18.31
C GLU A 271 -4.70 -10.67 -17.78
N ALA A 272 -4.02 -11.41 -18.66
CA ALA A 272 -3.30 -12.62 -18.31
C ALA A 272 -1.82 -12.44 -18.62
N LEU A 273 -1.02 -12.53 -17.56
CA LEU A 273 0.43 -12.43 -17.60
C LEU A 273 1.03 -13.83 -17.48
N ILE A 274 1.98 -14.13 -18.36
CA ILE A 274 2.74 -15.37 -18.33
C ILE A 274 4.08 -15.13 -17.64
N GLN A 275 4.45 -16.03 -16.72
CA GLN A 275 5.77 -16.09 -16.11
C GLN A 275 6.45 -17.42 -16.43
N ILE A 276 7.64 -17.35 -17.00
CA ILE A 276 8.48 -18.48 -17.40
C ILE A 276 9.64 -18.63 -16.41
N LYS A 277 9.80 -19.84 -15.84
CA LYS A 277 10.98 -20.15 -15.00
C LYS A 277 12.20 -20.45 -15.87
N LYS A 278 13.26 -19.62 -15.77
CA LYS A 278 14.54 -19.66 -16.53
C LYS A 278 15.31 -21.00 -16.57
N LYS A 279 14.89 -22.08 -15.91
CA LYS A 279 15.77 -23.24 -15.61
C LYS A 279 15.68 -24.45 -16.55
N LYS A 280 14.82 -24.52 -17.59
CA LYS A 280 14.81 -25.67 -18.55
C LYS A 280 14.36 -25.31 -19.98
N LYS A 281 14.70 -26.22 -20.91
CA LYS A 281 14.64 -26.23 -22.40
C LYS A 281 13.55 -25.37 -23.06
N SER A 282 13.91 -24.82 -24.23
CA SER A 282 13.09 -24.17 -25.27
C SER A 282 11.59 -24.44 -25.11
N ILE A 283 10.88 -23.44 -24.60
CA ILE A 283 9.43 -23.44 -24.50
C ILE A 283 8.86 -23.13 -25.88
N HIS A 284 7.91 -23.92 -26.32
CA HIS A 284 7.25 -23.71 -27.60
C HIS A 284 5.94 -22.93 -27.42
N LEU A 285 5.49 -22.28 -28.49
CA LEU A 285 4.23 -21.54 -28.52
C LEU A 285 3.01 -22.40 -28.15
N GLN A 286 3.05 -23.71 -28.47
CA GLN A 286 1.99 -24.65 -28.10
C GLN A 286 1.87 -24.82 -26.58
N ASP A 287 2.99 -24.82 -25.85
CA ASP A 287 2.99 -24.94 -24.39
C ASP A 287 2.32 -23.71 -23.76
N VAL A 288 2.60 -22.52 -24.31
CA VAL A 288 1.98 -21.25 -23.91
C VAL A 288 0.47 -21.28 -24.15
N LYS A 289 0.02 -21.76 -25.31
CA LYS A 289 -1.41 -21.87 -25.62
C LYS A 289 -2.12 -22.86 -24.70
N GLN A 290 -1.54 -24.03 -24.47
CA GLN A 290 -2.09 -25.03 -23.54
C GLN A 290 -2.18 -24.47 -22.11
N ALA A 291 -1.17 -23.72 -21.66
CA ALA A 291 -1.20 -23.05 -20.36
C ALA A 291 -2.33 -22.00 -20.25
N LEU A 292 -2.60 -21.23 -21.31
CA LEU A 292 -3.72 -20.29 -21.35
C LEU A 292 -5.08 -21.00 -21.36
N GLU A 293 -5.22 -22.06 -22.16
CA GLU A 293 -6.46 -22.85 -22.28
C GLU A 293 -6.81 -23.58 -20.98
N SER A 294 -5.82 -24.24 -20.37
CA SER A 294 -5.95 -24.88 -19.05
C SER A 294 -6.29 -23.90 -17.93
N SER A 295 -5.88 -22.64 -18.08
CA SER A 295 -6.26 -21.54 -17.19
C SER A 295 -7.66 -20.97 -17.50
N GLY A 296 -8.37 -21.50 -18.51
CA GLY A 296 -9.72 -21.08 -18.88
C GLY A 296 -9.80 -19.81 -19.73
N ILE A 297 -8.67 -19.27 -20.18
CA ILE A 297 -8.62 -18.03 -20.97
C ILE A 297 -9.03 -18.33 -22.41
N ARG A 298 -10.12 -17.73 -22.87
CA ARG A 298 -10.67 -17.94 -24.22
C ARG A 298 -10.70 -16.67 -25.06
N TYR A 299 -10.73 -15.51 -24.40
CA TYR A 299 -10.89 -14.22 -25.05
C TYR A 299 -9.66 -13.33 -24.83
N GLY A 300 -9.39 -12.45 -25.79
CA GLY A 300 -8.30 -11.46 -25.69
C GLY A 300 -6.89 -12.01 -25.84
N VAL A 301 -6.72 -13.28 -26.24
CA VAL A 301 -5.40 -13.90 -26.48
C VAL A 301 -4.70 -13.19 -27.63
N TYR A 302 -3.43 -12.85 -27.42
CA TYR A 302 -2.63 -12.18 -28.43
C TYR A 302 -2.31 -13.10 -29.62
N PRO A 303 -2.12 -12.53 -30.83
CA PRO A 303 -1.74 -13.29 -32.01
C PRO A 303 -0.46 -14.10 -31.81
N ASP A 304 -0.38 -15.25 -32.48
CA ASP A 304 0.75 -16.19 -32.39
C ASP A 304 2.11 -15.52 -32.63
N ALA A 305 2.18 -14.59 -33.58
CA ALA A 305 3.41 -13.86 -33.88
C ALA A 305 3.95 -13.06 -32.67
N ILE A 306 3.05 -12.47 -31.86
CA ILE A 306 3.41 -11.70 -30.66
C ILE A 306 3.91 -12.64 -29.56
N LEU A 307 3.20 -13.76 -29.37
CA LEU A 307 3.59 -14.76 -28.37
C LEU A 307 4.94 -15.40 -28.72
N GLN A 308 5.14 -15.74 -30.00
CA GLN A 308 6.41 -16.30 -30.48
C GLN A 308 7.56 -15.31 -30.31
N CYS A 309 7.35 -14.04 -30.66
CA CYS A 309 8.41 -13.04 -30.52
C CYS A 309 8.85 -12.85 -29.05
N ASN A 310 7.91 -12.93 -28.09
CA ASN A 310 8.28 -12.90 -26.67
C ASN A 310 9.13 -14.11 -26.25
N LEU A 311 8.88 -15.29 -26.82
CA LEU A 311 9.69 -16.48 -26.58
C LEU A 311 11.07 -16.36 -27.23
N ASP A 312 11.15 -15.88 -28.47
CA ASP A 312 12.40 -15.69 -29.23
C ASP A 312 13.31 -14.64 -28.57
N MET A 313 12.71 -13.62 -27.94
CA MET A 313 13.42 -12.59 -27.16
C MET A 313 13.79 -13.07 -25.74
N GLU A 314 13.48 -14.32 -25.38
CA GLU A 314 13.71 -14.91 -24.05
C GLU A 314 13.08 -14.11 -22.90
N ASN A 315 11.93 -13.47 -23.14
CA ASN A 315 11.23 -12.71 -22.12
C ASN A 315 10.67 -13.66 -21.05
N THR A 316 11.07 -13.44 -19.80
CA THR A 316 10.60 -14.25 -18.66
C THR A 316 9.18 -13.92 -18.25
N GLU A 317 8.71 -12.71 -18.55
CA GLU A 317 7.38 -12.23 -18.20
C GLU A 317 6.81 -11.40 -19.34
N PHE A 318 5.59 -11.72 -19.78
CA PHE A 318 4.88 -10.95 -20.80
C PHE A 318 3.36 -11.15 -20.71
N ILE A 319 2.61 -10.18 -21.23
CA ILE A 319 1.14 -10.27 -21.33
C ILE A 319 0.81 -11.14 -22.53
N ALA A 320 -0.03 -12.15 -22.32
CA ALA A 320 -0.42 -13.10 -23.36
C ALA A 320 -1.89 -13.00 -23.74
N ALA A 321 -2.74 -12.45 -22.86
CA ALA A 321 -4.10 -12.09 -23.19
C ALA A 321 -4.49 -10.78 -22.50
N LYS A 322 -5.18 -9.90 -23.23
CA LYS A 322 -5.74 -8.67 -22.71
C LYS A 322 -7.01 -8.32 -23.46
N GLN A 323 -8.04 -8.00 -22.71
CA GLN A 323 -9.25 -7.40 -23.25
C GLN A 323 -9.20 -5.88 -23.03
N ASP A 324 -9.38 -5.08 -24.08
CA ASP A 324 -9.45 -3.62 -23.99
C ASP A 324 -10.88 -3.14 -24.27
N PHE A 325 -11.47 -2.49 -23.27
CA PHE A 325 -12.84 -1.95 -23.33
C PHE A 325 -12.86 -0.43 -23.47
N SER A 326 -11.69 0.21 -23.59
CA SER A 326 -11.56 1.66 -23.66
C SER A 326 -12.36 2.25 -24.81
N LEU A 327 -12.39 1.60 -25.97
CA LEU A 327 -13.12 2.07 -27.15
C LEU A 327 -14.64 1.96 -26.98
N GLU A 328 -15.12 0.87 -26.38
CA GLU A 328 -16.54 0.64 -26.13
C GLU A 328 -17.08 1.59 -25.06
N LEU A 329 -16.27 1.85 -24.03
CA LEU A 329 -16.50 2.89 -23.02
C LEU A 329 -16.68 4.28 -23.64
N ILE A 330 -15.86 4.65 -24.63
CA ILE A 330 -15.99 5.93 -25.34
C ILE A 330 -17.30 5.99 -26.11
N LYS A 331 -17.61 4.92 -26.88
CA LYS A 331 -18.83 4.84 -27.69
C LYS A 331 -20.07 4.98 -26.81
N ALA A 332 -20.08 4.33 -25.65
CA ALA A 332 -21.15 4.43 -24.66
C ALA A 332 -21.28 5.84 -24.05
N LYS A 333 -20.16 6.53 -23.83
CA LYS A 333 -20.12 7.87 -23.22
C LYS A 333 -20.49 9.02 -24.16
N ARG A 334 -20.78 8.75 -25.45
CA ARG A 334 -21.33 9.69 -26.46
C ARG A 334 -20.73 11.11 -26.38
N ALA A 335 -19.40 11.19 -26.40
CA ALA A 335 -18.69 12.46 -26.52
C ALA A 335 -18.66 12.89 -27.99
N PHE A 336 -19.20 14.06 -28.28
CA PHE A 336 -19.16 14.69 -29.60
C PHE A 336 -17.99 15.68 -29.63
N TYR A 337 -16.97 15.35 -30.42
CA TYR A 337 -15.82 16.21 -30.66
C TYR A 337 -16.12 17.10 -31.87
N HIS A 338 -15.88 18.40 -31.73
CA HIS A 338 -16.04 19.41 -32.80
C HIS A 338 -14.74 19.61 -33.59
N PHE A 339 -13.86 18.61 -33.56
CA PHE A 339 -12.58 18.54 -34.25
C PHE A 339 -12.25 17.07 -34.52
N ASP A 340 -11.38 16.81 -35.51
CA ASP A 340 -10.95 15.45 -35.82
C ASP A 340 -10.06 14.91 -34.68
N THR A 341 -10.46 13.76 -34.11
CA THR A 341 -9.72 13.10 -33.03
C THR A 341 -8.65 12.14 -33.52
N SER A 342 -8.71 11.75 -34.79
CA SER A 342 -7.86 10.73 -35.40
C SER A 342 -6.75 11.34 -36.27
N LEU A 343 -7.02 12.51 -36.86
CA LEU A 343 -6.05 13.30 -37.61
C LEU A 343 -5.80 14.64 -36.90
N ILE A 344 -4.68 15.28 -37.23
CA ILE A 344 -4.42 16.66 -36.80
C ILE A 344 -5.49 17.53 -37.47
N ASP A 345 -6.39 18.11 -36.66
CA ASP A 345 -7.39 19.04 -37.18
C ASP A 345 -6.66 20.22 -37.83
N THR A 346 -6.90 20.43 -39.12
CA THR A 346 -6.33 21.54 -39.88
C THR A 346 -7.04 22.87 -39.60
N GLU A 347 -8.17 22.84 -38.89
CA GLU A 347 -8.92 24.04 -38.56
C GLU A 347 -8.50 24.69 -37.24
N ILE A 348 -8.15 25.97 -37.33
CA ILE A 348 -7.86 26.80 -36.14
C ILE A 348 -9.17 27.08 -35.40
N LYS A 349 -9.25 26.67 -34.14
CA LYS A 349 -10.37 27.04 -33.25
C LYS A 349 -10.03 28.34 -32.52
N LYS A 350 -10.95 29.31 -32.58
CA LYS A 350 -10.84 30.58 -31.86
C LYS A 350 -11.10 30.38 -30.37
N LYS A 351 -10.48 31.23 -29.54
CA LYS A 351 -10.78 31.31 -28.10
C LYS A 351 -12.29 31.41 -27.87
N GLY A 352 -12.82 30.55 -26.99
CA GLY A 352 -14.23 30.43 -26.65
C GLY A 352 -15.02 29.40 -27.47
N ALA A 353 -14.45 28.86 -28.55
CA ALA A 353 -15.11 27.81 -29.34
C ALA A 353 -15.33 26.53 -28.51
N THR A 354 -16.45 25.84 -28.74
CA THR A 354 -16.72 24.54 -28.13
C THR A 354 -15.84 23.48 -28.80
N LEU A 355 -15.12 22.70 -28.00
CA LEU A 355 -14.26 21.62 -28.47
C LEU A 355 -14.94 20.27 -28.35
N VAL A 356 -15.58 20.01 -27.21
CA VAL A 356 -16.21 18.71 -26.92
C VAL A 356 -17.49 18.93 -26.14
N GLU A 357 -18.51 18.14 -26.46
CA GLU A 357 -19.75 18.03 -25.70
C GLU A 357 -20.00 16.58 -25.32
N GLN A 358 -20.20 16.31 -24.03
CA GLN A 358 -20.52 14.97 -23.55
C GLN A 358 -21.99 14.88 -23.13
N ARG A 359 -22.73 13.94 -23.73
CA ARG A 359 -24.06 13.56 -23.23
C ARG A 359 -23.90 12.41 -22.23
N ILE A 360 -24.23 12.65 -20.97
CA ILE A 360 -24.17 11.61 -19.93
C ILE A 360 -25.31 10.61 -20.19
N GLY A 361 -24.95 9.44 -20.73
CA GLY A 361 -25.88 8.34 -20.94
C GLY A 361 -26.26 7.61 -19.65
N GLY A 362 -27.46 7.04 -19.63
CA GLY A 362 -27.99 6.18 -18.57
C GLY A 362 -27.38 4.78 -18.55
N ASP A 363 -26.61 4.42 -19.57
CA ASP A 363 -26.55 3.03 -20.02
C ASP A 363 -25.52 2.23 -19.24
N THR A 364 -25.97 1.10 -18.69
CA THR A 364 -25.11 0.00 -18.26
C THR A 364 -24.68 -0.78 -19.50
N TYR A 365 -23.39 -1.07 -19.63
CA TYR A 365 -22.89 -1.96 -20.68
C TYR A 365 -22.31 -3.21 -20.03
N LEU A 366 -22.61 -4.34 -20.67
CA LEU A 366 -22.06 -5.65 -20.34
C LEU A 366 -20.68 -5.76 -20.99
N LYS A 367 -19.68 -6.07 -20.20
CA LYS A 367 -18.29 -6.24 -20.63
C LYS A 367 -17.90 -7.70 -20.47
N LYS A 368 -17.25 -8.33 -21.46
CA LYS A 368 -16.80 -9.73 -21.32
C LYS A 368 -15.41 -9.82 -20.68
N ASP A 369 -15.23 -10.64 -19.65
CA ASP A 369 -13.90 -10.94 -19.11
C ASP A 369 -13.10 -11.90 -20.03
N LEU A 370 -11.87 -12.24 -19.63
CA LEU A 370 -11.02 -13.20 -20.37
C LEU A 370 -11.62 -14.61 -20.48
N PHE A 371 -12.56 -14.97 -19.61
CA PHE A 371 -13.24 -16.26 -19.55
C PHE A 371 -14.55 -16.27 -20.36
N GLY A 372 -15.07 -15.09 -20.74
CA GLY A 372 -16.32 -14.90 -21.45
C GLY A 372 -17.53 -14.56 -20.57
N ASN A 373 -17.35 -14.32 -19.27
CA ASN A 373 -18.42 -13.87 -18.39
C ASN A 373 -18.72 -12.38 -18.62
N ASN A 374 -19.99 -12.02 -18.60
CA ASN A 374 -20.39 -10.62 -18.70
C ASN A 374 -20.31 -9.95 -17.31
N ILE A 375 -19.40 -8.99 -17.18
CA ILE A 375 -19.28 -8.06 -16.06
C ILE A 375 -20.13 -6.83 -16.36
N GLU A 376 -21.13 -6.57 -15.50
CA GLU A 376 -21.86 -5.31 -15.52
C GLU A 376 -21.01 -4.21 -14.89
N GLN A 377 -20.59 -3.24 -15.70
CA GLN A 377 -19.86 -2.09 -15.17
C GLN A 377 -20.85 -0.99 -14.76
N THR A 378 -21.17 -0.93 -13.47
CA THR A 378 -21.95 0.17 -12.88
C THR A 378 -21.12 1.46 -12.87
N LYS A 379 -21.74 2.57 -13.28
CA LYS A 379 -21.14 3.90 -13.46
C LYS A 379 -20.08 4.27 -12.42
N GLY A 380 -18.80 4.21 -12.82
CA GLY A 380 -17.76 5.05 -12.26
C GLY A 380 -17.78 6.40 -12.99
N HIS A 381 -18.13 7.47 -12.28
CA HIS A 381 -18.04 8.83 -12.81
C HIS A 381 -16.57 9.20 -13.06
N ASP A 382 -16.09 8.93 -14.27
CA ASP A 382 -14.90 9.56 -14.81
C ASP A 382 -15.23 10.15 -16.18
N PHE A 383 -15.00 11.45 -16.34
CA PHE A 383 -15.13 12.17 -17.59
C PHE A 383 -14.30 11.49 -18.67
N THR A 384 -14.82 11.45 -19.90
CA THR A 384 -14.13 10.78 -21.03
C THR A 384 -12.86 11.53 -21.44
N PHE A 385 -12.70 12.77 -21.01
CA PHE A 385 -11.57 13.63 -21.34
C PHE A 385 -11.22 14.56 -20.17
N LYS A 386 -9.98 15.04 -20.16
CA LYS A 386 -9.45 16.02 -19.20
C LYS A 386 -9.06 17.30 -19.94
N CYS A 387 -9.24 18.47 -19.32
CA CYS A 387 -8.75 19.73 -19.90
C CYS A 387 -7.26 19.92 -19.56
N ALA A 388 -6.44 20.20 -20.57
CA ALA A 388 -5.04 20.57 -20.41
C ALA A 388 -4.77 21.97 -21.02
N SER A 389 -3.52 22.24 -21.41
CA SER A 389 -3.08 23.58 -21.82
C SER A 389 -3.95 24.14 -22.96
N GLY A 390 -4.36 25.40 -22.81
CA GLY A 390 -5.18 26.09 -23.81
C GLY A 390 -6.64 25.68 -23.84
N THR A 391 -7.14 24.90 -22.87
CA THR A 391 -8.56 24.49 -22.78
C THR A 391 -9.19 24.89 -21.45
N ARG A 392 -10.52 24.98 -21.42
CA ARG A 392 -11.30 25.31 -20.23
C ARG A 392 -12.55 24.44 -20.17
N LEU A 393 -12.86 23.91 -18.98
CA LEU A 393 -14.08 23.15 -18.75
C LEU A 393 -15.26 24.09 -18.43
N SER A 394 -16.46 23.70 -18.87
CA SER A 394 -17.72 24.34 -18.46
C SER A 394 -17.96 24.15 -16.96
N LYS A 395 -18.71 25.05 -16.33
CA LYS A 395 -19.09 24.93 -14.90
C LYS A 395 -19.86 23.64 -14.59
N ASP A 396 -20.64 23.18 -15.55
CA ASP A 396 -21.46 21.97 -15.43
C ASP A 396 -20.67 20.69 -15.78
N ASN A 397 -19.38 20.82 -16.10
CA ASN A 397 -18.47 19.76 -16.53
C ASN A 397 -18.95 18.92 -17.74
N THR A 398 -19.91 19.41 -18.53
CA THR A 398 -20.46 18.71 -19.70
C THR A 398 -19.81 19.12 -21.03
N LYS A 399 -19.15 20.28 -21.06
CA LYS A 399 -18.52 20.84 -22.27
C LYS A 399 -17.10 21.29 -21.98
N ALA A 400 -16.24 21.21 -22.99
CA ALA A 400 -14.92 21.84 -23.00
C ALA A 400 -14.85 22.93 -24.08
N PHE A 401 -14.20 24.03 -23.75
CA PHE A 401 -14.03 25.20 -24.59
C PHE A 401 -12.54 25.50 -24.83
N ALA A 402 -12.27 26.15 -25.95
CA ALA A 402 -10.99 26.73 -26.30
C ALA A 402 -10.63 27.89 -25.35
N GLY A 403 -9.58 27.72 -24.55
CA GLY A 403 -9.03 28.77 -23.70
C GLY A 403 -8.10 29.74 -24.44
N LYS A 404 -7.45 29.26 -25.51
CA LYS A 404 -6.61 30.01 -26.44
C LYS A 404 -7.11 29.80 -27.88
N THR A 405 -6.60 30.60 -28.82
CA THR A 405 -6.78 30.36 -30.26
C THR A 405 -5.65 29.45 -30.74
N GLY A 406 -5.96 28.40 -31.51
CA GLY A 406 -4.97 27.46 -32.02
C GLY A 406 -5.59 26.17 -32.54
N PHE A 407 -4.75 25.15 -32.71
CA PHE A 407 -5.15 23.83 -33.20
C PHE A 407 -5.57 22.92 -32.04
N PRO A 408 -6.79 22.38 -32.05
CA PRO A 408 -7.21 21.44 -31.03
C PRO A 408 -6.54 20.08 -31.24
N SER A 409 -6.19 19.41 -30.15
CA SER A 409 -5.72 18.03 -30.21
C SER A 409 -6.20 17.25 -28.99
N LEU A 410 -6.28 15.93 -29.16
CA LEU A 410 -6.59 14.99 -28.09
C LEU A 410 -5.39 14.06 -27.89
N SER A 411 -4.77 14.12 -26.71
CA SER A 411 -3.68 13.21 -26.36
C SER A 411 -4.18 11.79 -26.13
N ILE A 412 -3.26 10.82 -26.13
CA ILE A 412 -3.54 9.40 -25.83
C ILE A 412 -4.09 9.23 -24.40
N GLU A 413 -3.66 10.10 -23.48
CA GLU A 413 -4.19 10.18 -22.12
C GLU A 413 -5.57 10.86 -22.03
N ARG A 414 -6.18 11.17 -23.18
CA ARG A 414 -7.47 11.86 -23.32
C ARG A 414 -7.47 13.27 -22.74
N LYS A 415 -6.33 13.95 -22.78
CA LYS A 415 -6.24 15.36 -22.41
C LYS A 415 -6.44 16.21 -23.67
N LEU A 416 -7.33 17.20 -23.55
CA LEU A 416 -7.60 18.18 -24.59
C LEU A 416 -6.58 19.30 -24.52
N TYR A 417 -5.99 19.63 -25.66
CA TYR A 417 -5.06 20.73 -25.82
C TYR A 417 -5.54 21.70 -26.90
N ILE A 418 -5.12 22.95 -26.79
CA ILE A 418 -5.03 23.86 -27.92
C ILE A 418 -3.60 24.32 -28.10
N HIS A 419 -3.07 24.05 -29.28
CA HIS A 419 -1.71 24.38 -29.68
C HIS A 419 -1.68 25.68 -30.49
N PRO A 420 -1.18 26.80 -29.95
CA PRO A 420 -0.90 27.99 -30.75
C PRO A 420 0.21 27.69 -31.77
N ALA A 421 0.18 28.35 -32.93
CA ALA A 421 1.21 28.19 -33.96
C ALA A 421 2.34 29.19 -33.77
N ILE A 422 3.58 28.70 -33.71
CA ILE A 422 4.79 29.52 -33.61
C ILE A 422 5.71 29.18 -34.78
N ASN A 423 6.04 30.20 -35.57
CA ASN A 423 6.99 30.08 -36.66
C ASN A 423 8.31 30.74 -36.26
N VAL A 424 9.39 29.95 -36.20
CA VAL A 424 10.75 30.41 -36.01
C VAL A 424 11.43 30.43 -37.38
N LEU A 425 11.74 31.62 -37.87
CA LEU A 425 12.31 31.81 -39.22
C LEU A 425 13.83 31.58 -39.27
N GLU A 426 14.46 31.26 -38.15
CA GLU A 426 15.90 30.98 -38.02
C GLU A 426 16.14 29.68 -37.23
N ASN A 427 17.37 29.48 -36.74
CA ASN A 427 17.70 28.38 -35.82
C ASN A 427 17.12 28.66 -34.42
N ALA A 428 16.57 27.62 -33.80
CA ALA A 428 16.12 27.66 -32.42
C ALA A 428 17.30 27.26 -31.50
N ASP A 429 18.18 28.23 -31.23
CA ASP A 429 19.38 28.09 -30.40
C ASP A 429 19.26 28.84 -29.07
N LEU A 430 20.32 28.85 -28.25
CA LEU A 430 20.40 29.62 -26.99
C LEU A 430 19.96 31.09 -27.15
N LYS A 431 20.17 31.69 -28.33
CA LYS A 431 19.80 33.08 -28.61
C LYS A 431 18.29 33.33 -28.63
N TYR A 432 17.51 32.33 -29.04
CA TYR A 432 16.06 32.44 -29.14
C TYR A 432 15.38 32.30 -27.77
N GLY A 433 16.03 31.59 -26.84
CA GLY A 433 15.48 31.28 -25.53
C GLY A 433 14.50 30.09 -25.56
N PRO A 434 13.85 29.78 -24.43
CA PRO A 434 12.92 28.65 -24.33
C PRO A 434 11.66 28.91 -25.18
N LEU A 435 11.24 27.87 -25.92
CA LEU A 435 10.03 27.90 -26.75
C LEU A 435 8.77 27.76 -25.90
N GLU A 436 7.63 28.28 -26.39
CA GLU A 436 6.34 28.14 -25.67
C GLU A 436 5.93 26.67 -25.58
N MET A 437 5.64 26.21 -24.36
CA MET A 437 5.20 24.84 -24.10
C MET A 437 3.87 24.54 -24.79
N TYR A 438 3.77 23.36 -25.39
CA TYR A 438 2.58 22.88 -26.09
C TYR A 438 2.14 23.78 -27.25
N ALA A 439 3.04 24.54 -27.87
CA ALA A 439 2.78 25.18 -29.15
C ALA A 439 3.07 24.21 -30.32
N ASN A 440 2.46 24.45 -31.48
CA ASN A 440 2.89 23.87 -32.74
C ASN A 440 4.04 24.72 -33.27
N ILE A 441 5.23 24.13 -33.36
CA ILE A 441 6.47 24.84 -33.62
C ILE A 441 6.97 24.49 -35.00
N ASN A 442 7.14 25.51 -35.84
CA ASN A 442 7.69 25.37 -37.19
C ASN A 442 8.99 26.19 -37.28
N ILE A 443 10.11 25.48 -37.38
CA ILE A 443 11.47 26.02 -37.37
C ILE A 443 12.05 25.85 -38.78
N SER A 444 12.39 26.97 -39.44
CA SER A 444 13.01 26.94 -40.76
C SER A 444 14.45 26.39 -40.72
N GLY A 445 15.12 26.56 -39.57
CA GLY A 445 16.49 26.17 -39.30
C GLY A 445 16.64 24.92 -38.43
N VAL A 446 17.75 24.87 -37.69
CA VAL A 446 18.09 23.76 -36.79
C VAL A 446 17.43 23.98 -35.44
N LEU A 447 16.85 22.93 -34.87
CA LEU A 447 16.46 22.87 -33.47
C LEU A 447 17.60 22.28 -32.66
N THR A 448 18.23 23.08 -31.80
CA THR A 448 19.29 22.59 -30.90
C THR A 448 18.76 22.28 -29.51
N GLY A 449 19.42 21.36 -28.81
CA GLY A 449 19.08 20.98 -27.43
C GLY A 449 19.46 21.95 -26.33
N ALA A 450 19.52 23.26 -26.64
CA ALA A 450 19.82 24.28 -25.65
C ALA A 450 18.81 24.28 -24.47
N TYR A 451 17.55 23.97 -24.77
CA TYR A 451 16.47 23.87 -23.81
C TYR A 451 15.62 22.62 -24.09
N PRO A 452 15.04 21.98 -23.06
CA PRO A 452 14.04 20.94 -23.26
C PRO A 452 12.80 21.52 -23.92
N VAL A 453 12.28 20.84 -24.95
CA VAL A 453 11.15 21.32 -25.75
C VAL A 453 9.93 20.44 -25.51
N THR A 454 8.85 21.06 -25.03
CA THR A 454 7.52 20.43 -24.95
C THR A 454 6.61 21.09 -25.98
N ALA A 455 6.06 20.32 -26.92
CA ALA A 455 5.33 20.87 -28.05
C ALA A 455 4.06 20.08 -28.36
N GLY A 456 3.16 20.70 -29.13
CA GLY A 456 2.13 19.98 -29.87
C GLY A 456 2.81 19.22 -31.00
N GLU A 457 2.96 19.87 -32.16
CA GLU A 457 3.73 19.38 -33.30
C GLU A 457 5.07 20.12 -33.45
N ILE A 458 6.09 19.42 -33.94
CA ILE A 458 7.37 20.05 -34.30
C ILE A 458 7.70 19.76 -35.75
N ILE A 459 7.96 20.83 -36.50
CA ILE A 459 8.51 20.77 -37.84
C ILE A 459 9.82 21.55 -37.81
N ALA A 460 10.93 20.89 -38.12
CA ALA A 460 12.25 21.53 -38.18
C ALA A 460 12.99 21.12 -39.45
N ARG A 461 13.97 21.91 -39.87
CA ARG A 461 14.87 21.49 -40.96
C ARG A 461 15.78 20.35 -40.50
N GLU A 462 16.34 20.47 -39.31
CA GLU A 462 17.18 19.44 -38.67
C GLU A 462 17.06 19.55 -37.15
N ILE A 463 17.21 18.44 -36.42
CA ILE A 463 17.14 18.39 -34.96
C ILE A 463 18.45 17.82 -34.43
N ARG A 464 19.11 18.53 -33.49
CA ARG A 464 20.43 18.16 -32.95
C ARG A 464 20.49 18.30 -31.45
N GLY A 465 20.93 17.26 -30.75
CA GLY A 465 21.18 17.31 -29.31
C GLY A 465 19.92 17.50 -28.45
N ALA A 466 18.71 17.37 -29.01
CA ALA A 466 17.50 17.90 -28.39
C ALA A 466 16.77 16.87 -27.51
N HIS A 467 16.17 17.37 -26.43
CA HIS A 467 15.23 16.63 -25.59
C HIS A 467 13.81 17.12 -25.89
N ILE A 468 13.01 16.26 -26.52
CA ILE A 468 11.70 16.64 -27.06
C ILE A 468 10.60 15.76 -26.48
N GLU A 469 9.54 16.40 -26.00
CA GLU A 469 8.27 15.76 -25.66
C GLU A 469 7.15 16.38 -26.51
N ALA A 470 6.64 15.61 -27.48
CA ALA A 470 5.61 16.05 -28.41
C ALA A 470 4.30 15.30 -28.21
N ILE A 471 3.19 16.04 -28.10
CA ILE A 471 1.84 15.45 -28.09
C ILE A 471 1.42 15.04 -29.52
N GLY A 472 1.95 15.71 -30.53
CA GLY A 472 1.75 15.40 -31.92
C GLY A 472 2.96 14.72 -32.54
N SER A 473 3.09 14.92 -33.85
CA SER A 473 4.16 14.37 -34.67
C SER A 473 5.43 15.22 -34.61
N VAL A 474 6.58 14.60 -34.89
CA VAL A 474 7.87 15.29 -35.03
C VAL A 474 8.41 15.04 -36.43
N ARG A 475 8.60 16.11 -37.20
CA ARG A 475 9.06 16.07 -38.59
C ARG A 475 10.35 16.86 -38.76
N SER A 476 11.43 16.14 -39.09
CA SER A 476 12.68 16.72 -39.57
C SER A 476 12.78 16.59 -41.08
N LYS A 477 13.06 17.70 -41.78
CA LYS A 477 13.25 17.68 -43.24
C LYS A 477 14.55 16.98 -43.65
N ILE A 478 15.55 16.95 -42.77
CA ILE A 478 16.87 16.37 -42.99
C ILE A 478 17.06 15.18 -42.07
N GLY A 479 17.50 15.37 -40.84
CA GLY A 479 17.79 14.27 -39.93
C GLY A 479 17.66 14.66 -38.47
N ILE A 480 17.86 13.67 -37.61
CA ILE A 480 17.84 13.82 -36.16
C ILE A 480 19.14 13.20 -35.64
N THR A 481 19.91 13.98 -34.89
CA THR A 481 21.20 13.54 -34.32
C THR A 481 21.26 13.80 -32.82
N ASP A 482 21.86 12.87 -32.08
CA ASP A 482 22.16 13.00 -30.64
C ASP A 482 20.94 13.42 -29.78
N SER A 483 19.74 12.99 -30.16
CA SER A 483 18.50 13.50 -29.57
C SER A 483 17.69 12.41 -28.87
N ILE A 484 16.93 12.82 -27.84
CA ILE A 484 15.96 11.99 -27.14
C ILE A 484 14.57 12.56 -27.41
N ILE A 485 13.72 11.78 -28.07
CA ILE A 485 12.40 12.23 -28.51
C ILE A 485 11.34 11.27 -27.97
N SER A 486 10.35 11.82 -27.26
CA SER A 486 9.11 11.12 -26.90
C SER A 486 7.96 11.80 -27.64
N ALA A 487 7.27 11.07 -28.52
CA ALA A 487 6.16 11.60 -29.31
C ALA A 487 4.90 10.73 -29.14
N GLN A 488 3.71 11.32 -29.16
CA GLN A 488 2.48 10.53 -29.26
C GLN A 488 2.05 10.32 -30.72
N GLY A 489 2.47 11.20 -31.64
CA GLY A 489 2.26 11.07 -33.08
C GLY A 489 3.46 10.47 -33.82
N ASP A 490 3.44 10.62 -35.14
CA ASP A 490 4.43 10.01 -36.03
C ASP A 490 5.77 10.74 -36.02
N ILE A 491 6.84 10.01 -36.35
CA ILE A 491 8.19 10.57 -36.48
C ILE A 491 8.66 10.45 -37.91
N HIS A 492 9.11 11.57 -38.49
CA HIS A 492 9.58 11.65 -39.86
C HIS A 492 10.99 12.26 -39.91
N ALA A 493 11.92 11.58 -40.55
CA ALA A 493 13.26 12.13 -40.86
C ALA A 493 13.87 11.42 -42.08
N ARG A 494 14.97 11.94 -42.63
CA ARG A 494 15.75 11.16 -43.62
C ARG A 494 16.72 10.22 -42.93
N TYR A 495 17.35 10.64 -41.84
CA TYR A 495 18.27 9.79 -41.09
C TYR A 495 18.14 10.00 -39.58
N LEU A 496 18.51 8.95 -38.82
CA LEU A 496 18.65 8.96 -37.37
C LEU A 496 20.07 8.56 -37.00
N HIS A 497 20.71 9.33 -36.11
CA HIS A 497 22.06 9.03 -35.63
C HIS A 497 22.17 9.24 -34.13
N ASN A 498 22.61 8.22 -33.40
CA ASN A 498 22.78 8.26 -31.94
C ASN A 498 21.54 8.82 -31.20
N CYS A 499 20.34 8.34 -31.58
CA CYS A 499 19.08 8.85 -31.06
C CYS A 499 18.36 7.82 -30.17
N LYS A 500 17.60 8.30 -29.18
CA LYS A 500 16.60 7.51 -28.47
C LYS A 500 15.21 8.04 -28.80
N ILE A 501 14.42 7.23 -29.48
CA ILE A 501 13.08 7.59 -29.93
C ILE A 501 12.05 6.68 -29.26
N GLU A 502 11.04 7.29 -28.67
CA GLU A 502 9.85 6.64 -28.12
C GLU A 502 8.62 7.25 -28.80
N THR A 503 7.82 6.45 -29.49
CA THR A 503 6.60 6.94 -30.13
C THR A 503 5.42 5.97 -30.05
N PHE A 504 4.23 6.51 -29.87
CA PHE A 504 2.98 5.76 -30.00
C PHE A 504 2.49 5.66 -31.45
N GLY A 505 2.92 6.56 -32.33
CA GLY A 505 2.62 6.56 -33.76
C GLY A 505 3.58 5.69 -34.57
N ASN A 506 3.69 5.98 -35.86
CA ASN A 506 4.57 5.31 -36.80
C ASN A 506 5.91 6.05 -36.97
N VAL A 507 6.93 5.33 -37.45
CA VAL A 507 8.26 5.89 -37.72
C VAL A 507 8.58 5.76 -39.19
N TYR A 508 8.89 6.90 -39.84
CA TYR A 508 9.19 7.02 -41.26
C TYR A 508 10.58 7.61 -41.47
N ILE A 509 11.56 6.74 -41.66
CA ILE A 509 12.95 7.11 -41.96
C ILE A 509 13.29 6.72 -43.39
N LYS A 510 13.85 7.65 -44.16
CA LYS A 510 14.10 7.42 -45.59
C LYS A 510 15.39 6.66 -45.88
N ASN A 511 16.51 7.07 -45.27
CA ASN A 511 17.85 6.68 -45.69
C ASN A 511 18.50 5.69 -44.71
N GLU A 512 18.73 6.11 -43.47
CA GLU A 512 19.52 5.31 -42.53
C GLU A 512 19.19 5.55 -41.05
N ILE A 513 19.37 4.50 -40.25
CA ILE A 513 19.29 4.53 -38.78
C ILE A 513 20.59 3.94 -38.22
N ILE A 514 21.34 4.76 -37.50
CA ILE A 514 22.68 4.41 -37.00
C ILE A 514 22.75 4.66 -35.49
N ASP A 515 23.33 3.69 -34.76
CA ASP A 515 23.56 3.74 -33.31
C ASP A 515 22.36 4.24 -32.49
N SER A 516 21.14 3.90 -32.92
CA SER A 516 19.91 4.46 -32.37
C SER A 516 19.02 3.38 -31.73
N LYS A 517 18.19 3.81 -30.78
CA LYS A 517 17.18 2.99 -30.12
C LYS A 517 15.80 3.55 -30.41
N VAL A 518 14.95 2.77 -31.08
CA VAL A 518 13.60 3.19 -31.48
C VAL A 518 12.58 2.24 -30.86
N PHE A 519 11.69 2.81 -30.06
CA PHE A 519 10.56 2.12 -29.43
C PHE A 519 9.26 2.68 -30.00
N CYS A 520 8.59 1.90 -30.84
CA CYS A 520 7.43 2.32 -31.60
C CYS A 520 6.22 1.41 -31.28
N SER A 521 5.09 1.99 -30.88
CA SER A 521 3.82 1.25 -30.78
C SER A 521 3.07 1.13 -32.12
N GLY A 522 3.46 1.91 -33.14
CA GLY A 522 2.98 1.74 -34.50
C GLY A 522 3.87 0.80 -35.32
N LYS A 523 3.92 1.08 -36.62
CA LYS A 523 4.78 0.41 -37.62
C LYS A 523 6.04 1.27 -37.85
N ILE A 524 7.19 0.61 -37.96
CA ILE A 524 8.38 1.24 -38.53
C ILE A 524 8.32 1.02 -40.04
N ASP A 525 7.88 2.04 -40.78
CA ASP A 525 7.64 1.97 -42.21
C ASP A 525 8.73 2.75 -42.95
N SER A 526 9.80 2.05 -43.26
CA SER A 526 11.06 2.64 -43.73
C SER A 526 11.69 1.76 -44.80
N ALA A 527 10.92 1.43 -45.83
CA ALA A 527 11.26 0.45 -46.87
C ALA A 527 12.59 0.69 -47.61
N GLN A 528 13.08 1.94 -47.67
CA GLN A 528 14.37 2.31 -48.29
C GLN A 528 15.53 2.43 -47.28
N CYS A 529 15.24 2.26 -45.99
CA CYS A 529 16.17 2.57 -44.92
C CYS A 529 17.12 1.40 -44.61
N ARG A 530 18.40 1.71 -44.40
CA ARG A 530 19.39 0.78 -43.86
C ARG A 530 19.62 1.00 -42.37
N VAL A 531 19.74 -0.08 -41.61
CA VAL A 531 19.90 -0.02 -40.16
C VAL A 531 21.27 -0.55 -39.76
N VAL A 532 22.00 0.18 -38.93
CA VAL A 532 23.37 -0.16 -38.50
C VAL A 532 23.49 0.01 -36.98
N SER A 533 24.01 -1.01 -36.29
CA SER A 533 24.32 -0.97 -34.85
C SER A 533 23.16 -0.42 -33.98
N SER A 534 21.92 -0.76 -34.33
CA SER A 534 20.72 -0.14 -33.74
C SER A 534 19.73 -1.17 -33.17
N THR A 535 18.86 -0.70 -32.29
CA THR A 535 17.80 -1.51 -31.67
C THR A 535 16.44 -0.92 -32.03
N LEU A 536 15.60 -1.68 -32.72
CA LEU A 536 14.29 -1.23 -33.19
C LEU A 536 13.18 -2.16 -32.69
N TYR A 537 12.15 -1.59 -32.08
CA TYR A 537 10.96 -2.30 -31.67
C TYR A 537 9.73 -1.65 -32.30
N GLY A 538 8.91 -2.45 -32.98
CA GLY A 538 7.68 -2.00 -33.63
C GLY A 538 6.55 -2.97 -33.37
N LYS A 539 5.49 -2.52 -32.68
CA LYS A 539 4.33 -3.38 -32.36
C LYS A 539 3.57 -3.81 -33.62
N ASN A 540 3.40 -2.93 -34.61
CA ASN A 540 2.69 -3.26 -35.86
C ASN A 540 3.64 -3.72 -36.99
N GLY A 541 4.88 -4.07 -36.66
CA GLY A 541 5.88 -4.58 -37.61
C GLY A 541 6.96 -3.56 -37.98
N ILE A 542 7.96 -4.07 -38.70
CA ILE A 542 9.16 -3.33 -39.12
C ILE A 542 9.42 -3.64 -40.60
N GLU A 543 9.52 -2.60 -41.43
CA GLU A 543 9.81 -2.68 -42.86
C GLU A 543 11.05 -1.84 -43.19
N LEU A 544 12.09 -2.50 -43.72
CA LEU A 544 13.43 -1.94 -43.93
C LEU A 544 14.06 -2.49 -45.22
N ALA A 545 14.98 -1.73 -45.83
CA ALA A 545 15.73 -2.19 -47.00
C ALA A 545 16.84 -3.18 -46.65
N GLY A 546 17.46 -3.02 -45.48
CA GLY A 546 18.60 -3.83 -45.07
C GLY A 546 19.04 -3.54 -43.64
N VAL A 547 19.62 -4.54 -42.99
CA VAL A 547 19.95 -4.52 -41.57
C VAL A 547 21.36 -5.07 -41.37
N GLY A 548 22.15 -4.32 -40.60
CA GLY A 548 23.50 -4.70 -40.22
C GLY A 548 24.55 -4.37 -41.27
N ASN A 549 25.80 -4.44 -40.81
CA ASN A 549 27.01 -4.37 -41.60
C ASN A 549 28.01 -5.37 -41.00
N SER A 550 28.84 -6.00 -41.84
CA SER A 550 29.81 -7.03 -41.40
C SER A 550 30.83 -6.53 -40.38
N LYS A 551 31.03 -5.19 -40.31
CA LYS A 551 32.02 -4.54 -39.42
C LYS A 551 31.44 -3.98 -38.12
N THR A 552 30.12 -4.06 -37.91
CA THR A 552 29.45 -3.37 -36.79
C THR A 552 28.83 -4.35 -35.81
N LYS A 553 28.46 -3.85 -34.62
CA LYS A 553 27.67 -4.62 -33.65
C LYS A 553 26.34 -5.08 -34.27
N GLY A 554 25.85 -6.23 -33.80
CA GLY A 554 24.57 -6.77 -34.24
C GLY A 554 23.41 -5.80 -33.97
N CYS A 555 22.46 -5.76 -34.90
CA CYS A 555 21.21 -5.02 -34.70
C CYS A 555 20.19 -5.93 -34.00
N VAL A 556 19.32 -5.34 -33.18
CA VAL A 556 18.23 -6.07 -32.52
C VAL A 556 16.91 -5.52 -33.05
N LEU A 557 16.08 -6.39 -33.63
CA LEU A 557 14.79 -6.03 -34.20
C LEU A 557 13.69 -6.86 -33.53
N GLY A 558 12.74 -6.22 -32.88
CA GLY A 558 11.56 -6.87 -32.32
C GLY A 558 10.28 -6.39 -32.99
N ALA A 559 9.83 -7.11 -34.01
CA ALA A 559 8.55 -6.87 -34.67
C ALA A 559 7.41 -7.58 -33.93
N GLY A 560 6.27 -6.94 -33.76
CA GLY A 560 5.12 -7.52 -33.04
C GLY A 560 5.24 -7.43 -31.52
N THR A 561 6.15 -6.61 -30.99
CA THR A 561 6.45 -6.58 -29.55
C THR A 561 5.92 -5.33 -28.86
N GLU A 562 5.61 -5.45 -27.56
CA GLU A 562 5.10 -4.34 -26.74
C GLU A 562 6.20 -3.62 -25.94
N HIS A 563 7.47 -3.72 -26.37
CA HIS A 563 8.63 -3.17 -25.64
C HIS A 563 8.50 -1.68 -25.31
N HIS A 564 7.87 -0.89 -26.18
CA HIS A 564 7.62 0.53 -25.90
C HIS A 564 6.77 0.73 -24.64
N ILE A 565 5.67 -0.02 -24.51
CA ILE A 565 4.77 0.07 -23.36
C ILE A 565 5.42 -0.52 -22.12
N LEU A 566 6.17 -1.63 -22.25
CA LEU A 566 6.87 -2.26 -21.14
C LEU A 566 7.94 -1.32 -20.55
N GLU A 567 8.75 -0.67 -21.39
CA GLU A 567 9.74 0.32 -20.91
C GLU A 567 9.06 1.53 -20.27
N LYS A 568 7.97 2.06 -20.85
CA LYS A 568 7.20 3.14 -20.21
C LYS A 568 6.63 2.72 -18.86
N THR A 569 6.08 1.51 -18.77
CA THR A 569 5.56 0.95 -17.50
C THR A 569 6.67 0.82 -16.47
N ARG A 570 7.86 0.36 -16.89
CA ARG A 570 9.04 0.26 -16.02
C ARG A 570 9.48 1.62 -15.51
N GLN A 571 9.55 2.63 -16.39
CA GLN A 571 9.88 4.01 -16.02
C GLN A 571 8.89 4.56 -15.00
N ILE A 572 7.58 4.44 -15.26
CA ILE A 572 6.52 4.89 -14.36
C ILE A 572 6.60 4.19 -13.00
N ASN A 573 6.84 2.87 -12.97
CA ASN A 573 6.98 2.13 -11.72
C ASN A 573 8.18 2.59 -10.89
N ILE A 574 9.30 2.93 -11.54
CA ILE A 574 10.47 3.51 -10.87
C ILE A 574 10.12 4.89 -10.29
N GLU A 575 9.43 5.73 -11.04
CA GLU A 575 8.98 7.04 -10.55
C GLU A 575 8.03 6.93 -9.36
N ILE A 576 7.04 6.02 -9.44
CA ILE A 576 6.12 5.73 -8.33
C ILE A 576 6.89 5.31 -7.10
N LYS A 577 7.88 4.42 -7.24
CA LYS A 577 8.72 3.97 -6.14
C LYS A 577 9.48 5.14 -5.52
N ASN A 578 10.13 5.98 -6.33
CA ASN A 578 10.88 7.13 -5.84
C ASN A 578 9.98 8.12 -5.08
N ILE A 579 8.79 8.42 -5.62
CA ILE A 579 7.81 9.31 -4.97
C ILE A 579 7.29 8.68 -3.68
N SER A 580 7.00 7.37 -3.66
CA SER A 580 6.55 6.68 -2.44
C SER A 580 7.59 6.75 -1.33
N GLN A 581 8.87 6.61 -1.67
CA GLN A 581 9.96 6.71 -0.71
C GLN A 581 10.06 8.13 -0.13
N GLN A 582 9.98 9.16 -0.99
CA GLN A 582 9.94 10.55 -0.54
C GLN A 582 8.72 10.84 0.36
N LEU A 583 7.57 10.25 0.05
CA LEU A 583 6.36 10.39 0.87
C LEU A 583 6.54 9.75 2.26
N ASP A 584 7.19 8.60 2.34
CA ASP A 584 7.42 7.92 3.62
C ASP A 584 8.42 8.69 4.49
N GLU A 585 9.51 9.22 3.90
CA GLU A 585 10.43 10.13 4.60
C GLU A 585 9.72 11.39 5.13
N LEU A 586 8.80 11.97 4.34
CA LEU A 586 8.03 13.13 4.77
C LEU A 586 7.02 12.78 5.88
N LYS A 587 6.43 11.59 5.86
CA LYS A 587 5.55 11.12 6.95
C LYS A 587 6.34 10.94 8.24
N GLU A 588 7.53 10.36 8.19
CA GLU A 588 8.41 10.23 9.36
C GLU A 588 8.79 11.59 9.94
N LYS A 589 9.16 12.56 9.09
CA LYS A 589 9.42 13.95 9.52
C LYS A 589 8.20 14.60 10.15
N ARG A 590 7.01 14.39 9.60
CA ARG A 590 5.76 14.90 10.17
C ARG A 590 5.46 14.28 11.54
N ASP A 591 5.66 12.97 11.68
CA ASP A 591 5.34 12.24 12.90
C ASP A 591 6.34 12.56 14.02
N THR A 592 7.63 12.73 13.69
CA THR A 592 8.66 13.22 14.63
C THR A 592 8.36 14.65 15.08
N GLN A 593 8.03 15.57 14.16
CA GLN A 593 7.58 16.92 14.53
C GLN A 593 6.33 16.89 15.40
N GLY A 594 5.37 16.00 15.12
CA GLY A 594 4.20 15.77 15.95
C GLY A 594 4.55 15.30 17.37
N HIS A 595 5.55 14.42 17.52
CA HIS A 595 6.06 14.01 18.82
C HIS A 595 6.77 15.15 19.57
N PHE A 596 7.60 15.94 18.88
CA PHE A 596 8.22 17.13 19.47
C PHE A 596 7.17 18.13 19.93
N ALA A 597 6.17 18.43 19.10
CA ALA A 597 5.06 19.31 19.46
C ALA A 597 4.31 18.82 20.71
N LYS A 598 4.00 17.52 20.82
CA LYS A 598 3.38 16.93 22.02
C LYS A 598 4.27 17.09 23.27
N LYS A 599 5.58 16.86 23.14
CA LYS A 599 6.54 17.00 24.24
C LYS A 599 6.67 18.45 24.70
N THR A 600 6.72 19.40 23.74
CA THR A 600 6.73 20.84 24.00
C THR A 600 5.43 21.26 24.69
N PHE A 601 4.28 20.79 24.22
CA PHE A 601 2.98 21.06 24.83
C PHE A 601 2.87 20.52 26.27
N GLN A 602 3.39 19.32 26.54
CA GLN A 602 3.43 18.76 27.89
C GLN A 602 4.30 19.60 28.83
N LYS A 603 5.50 20.03 28.39
CA LYS A 603 6.35 20.95 29.15
C LYS A 603 5.65 22.29 29.40
N MET A 604 4.93 22.81 28.42
CA MET A 604 4.16 24.05 28.55
C MET A 604 3.05 23.91 29.61
N ILE A 605 2.34 22.77 29.64
CA ILE A 605 1.35 22.47 30.68
C ILE A 605 2.00 22.41 32.07
N GLU A 606 3.12 21.71 32.21
CA GLU A 606 3.84 21.60 33.49
C GLU A 606 4.30 22.97 34.01
N LEU A 607 4.87 23.79 33.13
CA LEU A 607 5.30 25.16 33.45
C LEU A 607 4.11 26.05 33.84
N LYS A 608 2.97 25.92 33.15
CA LYS A 608 1.74 26.64 33.50
C LYS A 608 1.19 26.23 34.87
N ILE A 609 1.13 24.93 35.16
CA ILE A 609 0.72 24.42 36.48
C ILE A 609 1.66 24.91 37.58
N PHE A 610 2.98 24.90 37.32
CA PHE A 610 3.97 25.43 38.25
C PHE A 610 3.76 26.92 38.51
N HIS A 611 3.58 27.72 37.45
CA HIS A 611 3.29 29.14 37.54
C HIS A 611 2.05 29.42 38.41
N ASP A 612 0.95 28.71 38.17
CA ASP A 612 -0.31 28.92 38.90
C ASP A 612 -0.15 28.55 40.39
N ARG A 613 0.53 27.44 40.69
CA ARG A 613 0.84 27.03 42.08
C ARG A 613 1.75 28.03 42.80
N ALA A 614 2.77 28.55 42.12
CA ALA A 614 3.68 29.55 42.67
C ALA A 614 2.95 30.87 42.96
N LYS A 615 2.06 31.28 42.06
CA LYS A 615 1.21 32.47 42.20
C LYS A 615 0.26 32.35 43.40
N ASP A 616 -0.36 31.20 43.59
CA ASP A 616 -1.26 30.96 44.73
C ASP A 616 -0.52 30.89 46.06
N LYS A 617 0.65 30.25 46.12
CA LYS A 617 1.50 30.26 47.32
C LYS A 617 1.97 31.66 47.67
N LYS A 618 2.39 32.46 46.67
CA LYS A 618 2.73 33.87 46.87
C LYS A 618 1.56 34.66 47.45
N ARG A 619 0.34 34.50 46.89
CA ARG A 619 -0.87 35.16 47.42
C ARG A 619 -1.14 34.80 48.88
N LYS A 620 -1.01 33.53 49.25
CA LYS A 620 -1.18 33.06 50.65
C LYS A 620 -0.13 33.67 51.58
N LEU A 621 1.15 33.66 51.18
CA LEU A 621 2.24 34.24 51.95
C LEU A 621 2.12 35.77 52.09
N SER A 622 1.70 36.47 51.03
CA SER A 622 1.45 37.91 51.08
C SER A 622 0.25 38.26 51.97
N TYR A 623 -0.78 37.40 52.03
CA TYR A 623 -1.91 37.56 52.94
C TYR A 623 -1.50 37.33 54.40
N GLU A 624 -0.73 36.28 54.69
CA GLU A 624 -0.17 36.03 56.03
C GLU A 624 0.76 37.16 56.48
N PHE A 625 1.59 37.68 55.57
CA PHE A 625 2.45 38.84 55.82
C PHE A 625 1.64 40.09 56.19
N LYS A 626 0.53 40.37 55.48
CA LYS A 626 -0.36 41.50 55.79
C LYS A 626 -1.08 41.33 57.13
N LYS A 627 -1.55 40.12 57.45
CA LYS A 627 -2.34 39.84 58.67
C LYS A 627 -1.49 39.81 59.95
N ARG A 628 -0.20 39.47 59.85
CA ARG A 628 0.70 39.29 61.00
C ARG A 628 1.80 40.35 61.13
N LYS A 629 1.66 41.47 60.40
CA LYS A 629 2.66 42.54 60.32
C LYS A 629 2.97 43.20 61.68
N GLU A 630 2.02 43.17 62.60
CA GLU A 630 2.10 43.79 63.93
C GLU A 630 2.52 42.81 65.05
N SER A 631 2.56 41.49 64.80
CA SER A 631 2.69 40.46 65.86
C SER A 631 3.96 39.57 65.76
N LEU A 632 4.92 39.85 64.88
CA LEU A 632 6.09 38.98 64.63
C LEU A 632 7.46 39.69 64.76
N LYS A 633 8.46 38.95 65.26
CA LYS A 633 9.88 39.38 65.35
C LYS A 633 10.45 39.76 63.97
N LYS A 634 11.26 40.83 63.90
CA LYS A 634 11.87 41.39 62.67
C LYS A 634 12.55 40.35 61.76
N GLU A 635 13.24 39.35 62.30
CA GLU A 635 13.92 38.29 61.52
C GLU A 635 12.97 37.41 60.70
N LYS A 636 11.79 37.07 61.25
CA LYS A 636 10.79 36.26 60.52
C LYS A 636 10.12 37.06 59.40
N LEU A 637 9.98 38.37 59.56
CA LEU A 637 9.48 39.27 58.51
C LEU A 637 10.47 39.36 57.32
N ILE A 638 11.77 39.47 57.61
CA ILE A 638 12.83 39.47 56.57
C ILE A 638 12.81 38.16 55.77
N ASN A 639 12.67 37.01 56.46
CA ASN A 639 12.59 35.69 55.81
C ASN A 639 11.34 35.51 54.93
N ILE A 640 10.20 36.12 55.28
CA ILE A 640 8.99 36.07 54.45
C ILE A 640 9.15 36.95 53.20
N VAL A 641 9.77 38.12 53.33
CA VAL A 641 10.03 39.02 52.20
C VAL A 641 11.02 38.40 51.21
N THR A 642 12.09 37.75 51.69
CA THR A 642 13.03 37.03 50.82
C THR A 642 12.37 35.84 50.12
N LEU A 643 11.45 35.13 50.78
CA LEU A 643 10.65 34.07 50.15
C LEU A 643 9.76 34.61 49.02
N ILE A 644 9.09 35.74 49.24
CA ILE A 644 8.21 36.37 48.23
C ILE A 644 9.01 36.80 47.00
N ASN A 645 10.18 37.44 47.18
CA ASN A 645 11.06 37.81 46.07
C ASN A 645 11.60 36.59 45.30
N ASN A 646 11.90 35.48 45.99
CA ASN A 646 12.31 34.25 45.33
C ASN A 646 11.17 33.62 44.51
N PHE A 647 9.93 33.71 44.98
CA PHE A 647 8.77 33.28 44.19
C PHE A 647 8.53 34.18 42.98
N GLU A 648 8.75 35.49 43.08
CA GLU A 648 8.67 36.42 41.94
C GLU A 648 9.68 36.06 40.85
N LYS A 649 10.97 35.91 41.20
CA LYS A 649 12.02 35.53 40.24
C LYS A 649 11.71 34.20 39.54
N ARG A 650 11.16 33.22 40.27
CA ARG A 650 10.76 31.92 39.70
C ARG A 650 9.53 31.99 38.80
N ILE A 651 8.61 32.91 39.07
CA ILE A 651 7.44 33.17 38.22
C ILE A 651 7.89 33.84 36.92
N GLU A 652 8.78 34.84 37.00
CA GLU A 652 9.34 35.52 35.83
C GLU A 652 10.14 34.58 34.93
N SER A 653 11.00 33.73 35.51
CA SER A 653 11.76 32.74 34.73
C SER A 653 10.84 31.71 34.03
N SER A 654 9.74 31.33 34.67
CA SER A 654 8.74 30.42 34.09
C SER A 654 7.96 31.09 32.95
N ILE A 655 7.61 32.38 33.08
CA ILE A 655 6.97 33.16 32.03
C ILE A 655 7.90 33.35 30.83
N PHE A 656 9.19 33.62 31.07
CA PHE A 656 10.18 33.72 30.02
C PHE A 656 10.32 32.39 29.25
N SER A 657 10.43 31.27 29.97
CA SER A 657 10.49 29.93 29.37
C SER A 657 9.22 29.59 28.58
N LEU A 658 8.04 30.02 29.04
CA LEU A 658 6.77 29.83 28.32
C LEU A 658 6.71 30.68 27.04
N LYS A 659 7.32 31.87 27.03
CA LYS A 659 7.41 32.72 25.84
C LYS A 659 8.39 32.19 24.80
N GLU A 660 9.48 31.54 25.22
CA GLU A 660 10.41 30.90 24.29
C GLU A 660 9.85 29.61 23.66
N LEU A 661 8.94 28.91 24.36
CA LEU A 661 8.34 27.67 23.87
C LEU A 661 7.14 27.88 22.93
N ASN A 662 6.62 29.11 22.85
CA ASN A 662 5.49 29.53 22.02
C ASN A 662 6.00 30.20 20.75
#